data_AF-A0A4R3LBI4-F1
#
_entry.id   AF-A0A4R3LBI4-F1
#
_cell.length_a   1.000
_cell.length_b   1.000
_cell.length_c   1.000
_cell.angle_alpha   90.00
_cell.angle_beta   90.00
_cell.angle_gamma   90.00
#
_symmetry.space_group_name_H-M   'P 1'
#
loop_
_entity.id
_entity.type
_entity.pdbx_description
1 polymer ?
#
loop_
_entity_poly.entity_id
_entity_poly.type
_entity_poly.pdbx_seq_one_letter_code
_entity_poly.pdbx_strand_id
1 'polypeptide(L)'
;MSHQKKSWLKRSFVLLMIMIFALGNVSFAFAETKPASPSQESEWLSENFNELANGSLPDQWSLIEGTGAVQDGKLVLSSPSSSKPSRVRIPAPKETGDYIFEADLTFQSAVDDSRWASLMYRIQPEGFPYYQFAIRRGATALNGLEFAIRNESNQWHVPETAFYHEPFVLGKTYHVKVIVSDQIVEQYINGKRVIHTDLASQWKTGDLGFQVNGATVQFDNVRVALHPGTLPPVEKKAPLQPKEPQTGIVSPPTLISQIQSIEEINQLESLGVSSVLLKVREGKKGQLVAFHRSTVIASLPDVLRQLNGKHIPIIRIEDPKLVHQVATLLKEMNIDDVQIVSSQPEIVRDLKTQYRVVRGGILYEEESQSQKDLNRIVQEVHAHGAKVVILPQKAITPEITHFFHQRAISVWGMSHKKDLTSTHQLIQTGVNGVITSFPQVITQALSQYPEQTMMQRPVIVAHRGVPSLAPENTMASYRKAYELGADVLETDIQMTKDGHIVIMHDLTVNRTTNGTGAVKSLTLKQIRQLDAGSKFSSEFAGEKVPTFREFLEEFNGKDVVLLVETKATGLEKEMVDMIEELGMTSQVMVQSFDANSVIATHQLQPAIGLGYLYSSSIPATKEAKLEKASQMMHYGNMMNATLNASYGSLYPEFLTFMRQRGLLTYNWTFRNQEPFRQYLASGGTGPITDYTQWVNEAPVSLQPKKKKLTLKVGETVSIEAMMVDRKEVKTNIAANLLAIENGTHVKMEGNQIQALTKGKLTLLATTSYSMLGGEWSLVSEPIEIEIK
;
A
#
# COMPACT_ATOMS: atom_id res chain seq x y z
N MET A 1 26.26 -42.01 -57.44
CA MET A 1 26.63 -41.49 -58.78
C MET A 1 26.71 -39.98 -58.65
N SER A 2 27.84 -39.46 -58.18
CA SER A 2 29.02 -39.06 -58.98
C SER A 2 28.82 -37.73 -59.70
N HIS A 3 29.41 -36.71 -59.07
CA HIS A 3 30.37 -35.78 -59.66
C HIS A 3 29.89 -34.52 -60.41
N GLN A 4 30.42 -33.42 -59.86
CA GLN A 4 31.07 -32.29 -60.52
C GLN A 4 30.20 -31.20 -61.18
N LYS A 5 30.10 -30.06 -60.50
CA LYS A 5 30.88 -28.81 -60.72
C LYS A 5 30.21 -27.69 -59.91
N LYS A 6 30.86 -26.65 -59.39
CA LYS A 6 32.24 -26.32 -59.00
C LYS A 6 32.09 -24.91 -58.35
N SER A 7 33.10 -24.52 -57.57
CA SER A 7 33.72 -23.17 -57.64
C SER A 7 33.26 -22.03 -56.69
N TRP A 8 34.16 -21.77 -55.70
CA TRP A 8 34.62 -20.48 -55.11
C TRP A 8 33.89 -19.89 -53.89
N LEU A 9 34.56 -19.45 -52.80
CA LEU A 9 35.91 -19.60 -52.23
C LEU A 9 35.82 -18.98 -50.80
N LYS A 10 35.95 -19.76 -49.72
CA LYS A 10 37.11 -19.85 -48.79
C LYS A 10 37.51 -18.60 -47.98
N ARG A 11 37.55 -18.76 -46.64
CA ARG A 11 38.73 -18.82 -45.73
C ARG A 11 38.25 -18.59 -44.27
N SER A 12 37.90 -19.62 -43.49
CA SER A 12 38.72 -20.65 -42.79
C SER A 12 39.45 -20.16 -41.54
N PHE A 13 38.81 -20.45 -40.39
CA PHE A 13 39.40 -20.93 -39.13
C PHE A 13 40.39 -22.08 -39.36
N VAL A 14 41.52 -22.12 -38.63
CA VAL A 14 42.20 -23.24 -37.90
C VAL A 14 43.45 -22.56 -37.23
N LEU A 15 43.84 -22.66 -35.94
CA LEU A 15 44.28 -23.82 -35.14
C LEU A 15 44.57 -23.35 -33.69
N LEU A 16 44.28 -24.21 -32.71
CA LEU A 16 44.52 -24.06 -31.27
C LEU A 16 45.50 -25.17 -30.83
N MET A 17 46.62 -24.85 -30.18
CA MET A 17 47.25 -25.62 -29.07
C MET A 17 48.55 -24.98 -28.55
N ILE A 18 48.47 -24.43 -27.33
CA ILE A 18 49.32 -24.68 -26.13
C ILE A 18 50.86 -24.85 -26.32
N MET A 19 51.67 -23.88 -25.84
CA MET A 19 52.66 -24.04 -24.74
C MET A 19 53.62 -22.83 -24.55
N ILE A 20 53.68 -22.36 -23.30
CA ILE A 20 54.89 -22.07 -22.50
C ILE A 20 55.66 -20.73 -22.64
N PHE A 21 55.61 -19.97 -21.52
CA PHE A 21 56.63 -19.12 -20.88
C PHE A 21 57.36 -18.03 -21.66
N ALA A 22 56.98 -16.77 -21.37
CA ALA A 22 57.93 -15.69 -21.02
C ALA A 22 57.15 -14.51 -20.36
N LEU A 23 57.00 -14.55 -19.04
CA LEU A 23 56.54 -13.40 -18.24
C LEU A 23 57.71 -12.43 -18.07
N GLY A 24 57.77 -11.42 -18.93
CA GLY A 24 58.57 -10.22 -18.73
C GLY A 24 57.75 -9.15 -18.02
N ASN A 25 58.29 -8.64 -16.92
CA ASN A 25 57.78 -7.53 -16.12
C ASN A 25 57.32 -6.34 -16.99
N VAL A 26 56.04 -5.99 -16.90
CA VAL A 26 55.58 -4.62 -17.16
C VAL A 26 54.73 -4.20 -15.97
N SER A 27 55.34 -3.37 -15.13
CA SER A 27 54.63 -2.62 -14.10
C SER A 27 53.67 -1.66 -14.79
N PHE A 28 52.37 -1.91 -14.69
CA PHE A 28 51.38 -0.85 -14.92
C PHE A 28 51.33 -0.01 -13.64
N ALA A 29 52.00 1.14 -13.69
CA ALA A 29 51.76 2.20 -12.74
C ALA A 29 50.27 2.57 -12.83
N PHE A 30 49.54 2.35 -11.74
CA PHE A 30 48.24 2.98 -11.55
C PHE A 30 48.49 4.48 -11.49
N ALA A 31 48.18 5.18 -12.58
CA ALA A 31 47.96 6.61 -12.50
C ALA A 31 46.70 6.79 -11.64
N GLU A 32 46.89 7.21 -10.39
CA GLU A 32 45.83 7.83 -9.60
C GLU A 32 45.23 8.95 -10.45
N THR A 33 44.05 8.69 -11.01
CA THR A 33 43.22 9.74 -11.56
C THR A 33 42.75 10.55 -10.37
N LYS A 34 43.43 11.67 -10.12
CA LYS A 34 42.88 12.74 -9.29
C LYS A 34 41.44 12.99 -9.76
N PRO A 35 40.46 13.11 -8.84
CA PRO A 35 39.16 13.63 -9.23
C PRO A 35 39.39 14.98 -9.92
N ALA A 36 38.80 15.15 -11.10
CA ALA A 36 38.74 16.46 -11.72
C ALA A 36 38.18 17.45 -10.69
N SER A 37 38.84 18.59 -10.48
CA SER A 37 38.27 19.65 -9.65
C SER A 37 36.89 19.99 -10.19
N PRO A 38 35.87 20.26 -9.34
CA PRO A 38 34.59 20.72 -9.85
C PRO A 38 34.85 21.97 -10.68
N SER A 39 34.48 21.95 -11.95
CA SER A 39 34.37 23.16 -12.75
C SER A 39 33.49 24.12 -11.96
N GLN A 40 34.03 25.27 -11.59
CA GLN A 40 33.35 26.23 -10.72
C GLN A 40 31.96 26.53 -11.28
N GLU A 41 30.92 26.35 -10.46
CA GLU A 41 29.60 26.88 -10.73
C GLU A 41 29.75 28.39 -10.94
N SER A 42 29.66 28.87 -12.18
CA SER A 42 29.62 30.30 -12.45
C SER A 42 28.19 30.77 -12.24
N GLU A 43 27.97 31.47 -11.15
CA GLU A 43 26.73 32.17 -10.86
C GLU A 43 26.49 33.28 -11.90
N TRP A 44 25.29 33.31 -12.48
CA TRP A 44 24.91 34.36 -13.45
C TRP A 44 23.69 35.17 -12.99
N LEU A 45 23.00 34.73 -11.94
CA LEU A 45 21.96 35.49 -11.27
C LEU A 45 22.03 35.28 -9.76
N SER A 46 21.99 36.39 -9.01
CA SER A 46 21.95 36.43 -7.55
C SER A 46 21.13 37.65 -7.14
N GLU A 47 19.98 37.44 -6.52
CA GLU A 47 19.03 38.51 -6.17
C GLU A 47 18.38 38.22 -4.82
N ASN A 48 18.50 39.17 -3.89
CA ASN A 48 17.94 39.11 -2.53
C ASN A 48 16.93 40.24 -2.25
N PHE A 49 16.62 41.05 -3.27
CA PHE A 49 15.66 42.15 -3.34
C PHE A 49 15.84 43.28 -2.31
N ASN A 50 16.86 43.25 -1.44
CA ASN A 50 17.04 44.20 -0.34
C ASN A 50 17.34 45.63 -0.80
N GLU A 51 17.94 45.79 -1.99
CA GLU A 51 18.31 47.09 -2.54
C GLU A 51 17.24 47.68 -3.47
N LEU A 52 16.13 46.96 -3.69
CA LEU A 52 15.06 47.36 -4.59
C LEU A 52 13.94 48.10 -3.85
N ALA A 53 13.36 49.10 -4.50
CA ALA A 53 12.25 49.87 -3.93
C ALA A 53 10.94 49.06 -3.94
N ASN A 54 10.09 49.26 -2.93
CA ASN A 54 8.76 48.66 -2.92
C ASN A 54 7.98 49.06 -4.19
N GLY A 55 7.38 48.07 -4.86
CA GLY A 55 6.65 48.25 -6.11
C GLY A 55 7.48 48.05 -7.38
N SER A 56 8.81 47.87 -7.29
CA SER A 56 9.66 47.60 -8.46
C SER A 56 9.84 46.10 -8.73
N LEU A 57 10.52 45.78 -9.83
CA LEU A 57 11.07 44.46 -10.14
C LEU A 57 12.58 44.63 -10.44
N PRO A 58 13.40 43.57 -10.30
CA PRO A 58 14.78 43.61 -10.77
C PRO A 58 14.89 43.96 -12.25
N ASP A 59 16.03 44.50 -12.65
CA ASP A 59 16.27 44.88 -14.05
C ASP A 59 16.05 43.68 -14.99
N GLN A 60 15.36 43.93 -16.11
CA GLN A 60 14.97 42.95 -17.14
C GLN A 60 13.93 41.91 -16.72
N TRP A 61 13.56 41.81 -15.44
CA TRP A 61 12.46 40.95 -15.02
C TRP A 61 11.13 41.57 -15.44
N SER A 62 10.18 40.74 -15.83
CA SER A 62 8.88 41.21 -16.32
C SER A 62 7.71 40.47 -15.67
N LEU A 63 6.72 41.24 -15.25
CA LEU A 63 5.42 40.71 -14.85
C LEU A 63 4.62 40.39 -16.13
N ILE A 64 4.44 39.11 -16.43
CA ILE A 64 3.71 38.70 -17.64
C ILE A 64 2.20 38.60 -17.36
N GLU A 65 1.82 38.25 -16.13
CA GLU A 65 0.42 38.09 -15.75
C GLU A 65 0.23 38.38 -14.25
N GLY A 66 -0.93 38.93 -13.89
CA GLY A 66 -1.37 39.09 -12.51
C GLY A 66 -0.68 40.23 -11.76
N THR A 67 -0.32 39.99 -10.50
CA THR A 67 0.25 40.99 -9.59
C THR A 67 1.53 40.46 -8.96
N GLY A 68 2.61 41.21 -9.13
CA GLY A 68 3.92 40.86 -8.59
C GLY A 68 4.84 42.08 -8.51
N ALA A 69 5.46 42.30 -7.35
CA ALA A 69 6.43 43.37 -7.14
C ALA A 69 7.25 43.10 -5.87
N VAL A 70 8.38 43.80 -5.73
CA VAL A 70 9.15 43.81 -4.49
C VAL A 70 8.34 44.49 -3.37
N GLN A 71 8.27 43.86 -2.21
CA GLN A 71 7.72 44.42 -0.98
C GLN A 71 8.59 43.97 0.20
N ASP A 72 9.13 44.93 0.94
CA ASP A 72 9.93 44.72 2.15
C ASP A 72 11.12 43.76 1.91
N GLY A 73 11.86 44.01 0.82
CA GLY A 73 13.04 43.24 0.46
C GLY A 73 12.74 41.85 -0.10
N LYS A 74 11.52 41.57 -0.59
CA LYS A 74 11.13 40.27 -1.15
C LYS A 74 10.26 40.43 -2.39
N LEU A 75 10.38 39.53 -3.36
CA LEU A 75 9.42 39.47 -4.46
C LEU A 75 8.11 38.85 -3.98
N VAL A 76 7.02 39.60 -4.02
CA VAL A 76 5.69 39.12 -3.62
C VAL A 76 4.81 38.93 -4.84
N LEU A 77 4.41 37.69 -5.11
CA LEU A 77 3.40 37.35 -6.12
C LEU A 77 2.07 37.06 -5.43
N SER A 78 1.01 37.73 -5.88
CA SER A 78 -0.33 37.56 -5.30
C SER A 78 -1.35 37.24 -6.37
N SER A 79 -2.03 36.12 -6.20
CA SER A 79 -3.11 35.63 -7.06
C SER A 79 -4.25 35.17 -6.14
N PRO A 80 -5.18 36.05 -5.71
CA PRO A 80 -6.25 35.66 -4.79
C PRO A 80 -7.35 34.81 -5.46
N SER A 81 -7.28 34.62 -6.78
CA SER A 81 -8.20 33.79 -7.57
C SER A 81 -7.52 32.51 -8.05
N SER A 82 -8.25 31.39 -8.03
CA SER A 82 -7.80 30.13 -8.63
C SER A 82 -7.78 30.14 -10.16
N SER A 83 -8.41 31.12 -10.82
CA SER A 83 -8.54 31.18 -12.29
C SER A 83 -7.53 32.08 -13.00
N LYS A 84 -6.77 32.92 -12.25
CA LYS A 84 -5.83 33.89 -12.83
C LYS A 84 -4.50 33.86 -12.08
N PRO A 85 -3.46 33.17 -12.58
CA PRO A 85 -2.17 33.13 -11.92
C PRO A 85 -1.45 34.48 -11.99
N SER A 86 -0.49 34.67 -11.10
CA SER A 86 0.50 35.76 -11.18
C SER A 86 1.84 35.17 -11.58
N ARG A 87 2.52 35.78 -12.57
CA ARG A 87 3.72 35.23 -13.22
C ARG A 87 4.77 36.30 -13.45
N VAL A 88 5.98 36.04 -12.99
CA VAL A 88 7.17 36.84 -13.29
C VAL A 88 8.15 36.00 -14.10
N ARG A 89 8.70 36.60 -15.16
CA ARG A 89 9.73 36.01 -16.02
C ARG A 89 11.07 36.70 -15.83
N ILE A 90 12.10 35.87 -15.86
CA ILE A 90 13.50 36.17 -15.66
C ILE A 90 14.20 35.75 -16.96
N PRO A 91 14.67 36.70 -17.79
CA PRO A 91 15.41 36.38 -19.00
C PRO A 91 16.66 35.54 -18.70
N ALA A 92 16.87 34.47 -19.47
CA ALA A 92 18.05 33.62 -19.36
C ALA A 92 18.97 33.79 -20.58
N PRO A 93 20.31 33.65 -20.43
CA PRO A 93 21.21 33.70 -21.57
C PRO A 93 20.93 32.56 -22.56
N LYS A 94 21.00 32.84 -23.87
CA LYS A 94 20.58 31.90 -24.94
C LYS A 94 21.29 30.55 -24.94
N GLU A 95 22.46 30.44 -24.31
CA GLU A 95 23.29 29.23 -24.25
C GLU A 95 23.09 28.41 -22.95
N THR A 96 22.19 28.83 -22.06
CA THR A 96 21.97 28.17 -20.76
C THR A 96 20.90 27.08 -20.84
N GLY A 97 21.35 25.84 -21.06
CA GLY A 97 20.50 24.65 -20.97
C GLY A 97 20.52 23.96 -19.60
N ASP A 98 21.67 24.07 -18.92
CA ASP A 98 21.99 23.33 -17.70
C ASP A 98 22.36 24.30 -16.57
N TYR A 99 21.60 24.23 -15.47
CA TYR A 99 21.71 25.18 -14.37
C TYR A 99 21.13 24.62 -13.08
N ILE A 100 21.53 25.23 -11.98
CA ILE A 100 20.85 25.16 -10.69
C ILE A 100 20.03 26.44 -10.55
N PHE A 101 18.73 26.32 -10.34
CA PHE A 101 17.82 27.42 -10.03
C PHE A 101 17.22 27.20 -8.64
N GLU A 102 17.52 28.11 -7.71
CA GLU A 102 17.09 28.01 -6.31
C GLU A 102 16.53 29.34 -5.79
N ALA A 103 15.63 29.24 -4.82
CA ALA A 103 15.02 30.39 -4.15
C ALA A 103 14.46 29.96 -2.78
N ASP A 104 14.28 30.93 -1.90
CA ASP A 104 13.49 30.78 -0.69
C ASP A 104 12.03 31.12 -0.97
N LEU A 105 11.12 30.22 -0.59
CA LEU A 105 9.69 30.31 -0.86
C LEU A 105 8.91 30.34 0.45
N THR A 106 8.02 31.33 0.61
CA THR A 106 7.15 31.47 1.80
C THR A 106 5.71 31.73 1.40
N PHE A 107 4.79 30.81 1.70
CA PHE A 107 3.36 31.06 1.56
C PHE A 107 2.89 32.04 2.63
N GLN A 108 2.29 33.16 2.22
CA GLN A 108 1.69 34.15 3.13
C GLN A 108 0.19 33.87 3.31
N SER A 109 -0.49 33.51 2.23
CA SER A 109 -1.88 33.11 2.24
C SER A 109 -2.17 32.13 1.10
N ALA A 110 -3.23 31.35 1.24
CA ALA A 110 -3.75 30.48 0.20
C ALA A 110 -5.27 30.38 0.36
N VAL A 111 -6.00 30.33 -0.75
CA VAL A 111 -7.46 30.13 -0.73
C VAL A 111 -7.80 28.77 -0.11
N ASP A 112 -7.00 27.75 -0.39
CA ASP A 112 -7.11 26.39 0.12
C ASP A 112 -5.77 25.63 -0.06
N ASP A 113 -5.70 24.40 0.45
CA ASP A 113 -4.48 23.58 0.44
C ASP A 113 -4.06 23.10 -0.95
N SER A 114 -4.97 23.13 -1.93
CA SER A 114 -4.67 22.75 -3.30
C SER A 114 -4.00 23.87 -4.10
N ARG A 115 -3.93 25.10 -3.55
CA ARG A 115 -3.30 26.26 -4.20
C ARG A 115 -1.79 26.17 -4.14
N TRP A 116 -1.11 26.78 -5.11
CA TRP A 116 0.29 26.46 -5.39
C TRP A 116 1.11 27.65 -5.86
N ALA A 117 2.43 27.47 -5.73
CA ALA A 117 3.46 28.30 -6.32
C ALA A 117 4.47 27.42 -7.06
N SER A 118 5.24 27.99 -7.99
CA SER A 118 6.20 27.22 -8.77
C SER A 118 7.44 28.00 -9.18
N LEU A 119 8.53 27.26 -9.35
CA LEU A 119 9.68 27.67 -10.16
C LEU A 119 9.38 27.25 -11.60
N MET A 120 9.34 28.21 -12.51
CA MET A 120 9.18 28.01 -13.95
C MET A 120 10.55 27.99 -14.62
N TYR A 121 10.72 27.13 -15.62
CA TYR A 121 12.00 27.02 -16.31
C TYR A 121 11.85 26.54 -17.76
N ARG A 122 12.82 26.94 -18.60
CA ARG A 122 12.80 26.79 -20.05
C ARG A 122 11.54 27.39 -20.68
N ILE A 123 11.17 28.58 -20.21
CA ILE A 123 10.03 29.34 -20.72
C ILE A 123 10.33 29.81 -22.13
N GLN A 124 9.46 29.44 -23.07
CA GLN A 124 9.60 29.86 -24.47
C GLN A 124 9.16 31.32 -24.67
N PRO A 125 9.59 31.99 -25.76
CA PRO A 125 9.46 33.44 -25.92
C PRO A 125 8.06 34.04 -25.70
N GLU A 126 7.02 33.31 -26.09
CA GLU A 126 5.61 33.71 -25.93
C GLU A 126 5.07 33.54 -24.49
N GLY A 127 5.93 33.16 -23.53
CA GLY A 127 5.55 32.89 -22.14
C GLY A 127 4.96 31.49 -21.91
N PHE A 128 4.84 30.69 -22.96
CA PHE A 128 4.58 29.25 -22.99
C PHE A 128 5.05 28.69 -24.35
N PRO A 129 5.31 27.37 -24.47
CA PRO A 129 5.30 26.37 -23.40
C PRO A 129 6.44 26.54 -22.37
N TYR A 130 6.36 25.81 -21.26
CA TYR A 130 7.41 25.75 -20.22
C TYR A 130 7.26 24.51 -19.33
N TYR A 131 8.31 24.21 -18.56
CA TYR A 131 8.26 23.29 -17.42
C TYR A 131 8.12 24.07 -16.11
N GLN A 132 7.55 23.43 -15.10
CA GLN A 132 7.54 23.97 -13.76
C GLN A 132 7.70 22.89 -12.67
N PHE A 133 8.30 23.31 -11.56
CA PHE A 133 8.22 22.60 -10.28
C PHE A 133 7.08 23.23 -9.48
N ALA A 134 5.89 22.62 -9.52
CA ALA A 134 4.73 23.13 -8.80
C ALA A 134 4.67 22.56 -7.38
N ILE A 135 4.41 23.44 -6.41
CA ILE A 135 4.38 23.15 -4.99
C ILE A 135 3.06 23.67 -4.44
N ARG A 136 2.18 22.76 -4.02
CA ARG A 136 0.93 23.10 -3.32
C ARG A 136 1.23 23.45 -1.86
N ARG A 137 0.41 24.32 -1.26
CA ARG A 137 0.46 24.58 0.19
C ARG A 137 0.27 23.27 0.97
N GLY A 138 -0.74 22.49 0.61
CA GLY A 138 -0.97 21.13 1.10
C GLY A 138 -0.05 20.11 0.42
N ALA A 139 1.26 20.31 0.55
CA ALA A 139 2.27 19.47 -0.09
C ALA A 139 2.21 17.99 0.36
N THR A 140 1.50 17.68 1.45
CA THR A 140 1.24 16.32 1.90
C THR A 140 0.27 15.55 1.01
N ALA A 141 -0.49 16.19 0.12
CA ALA A 141 -1.34 15.47 -0.82
C ALA A 141 -0.51 14.66 -1.83
N LEU A 142 -1.06 13.58 -2.40
CA LEU A 142 -0.38 12.75 -3.42
C LEU A 142 0.16 13.55 -4.62
N ASN A 143 -0.53 14.62 -4.97
CA ASN A 143 -0.14 15.59 -6.01
C ASN A 143 0.29 16.94 -5.42
N GLY A 144 0.79 16.92 -4.18
CA GLY A 144 1.28 18.10 -3.47
C GLY A 144 2.46 18.75 -4.18
N LEU A 145 3.24 17.96 -4.92
CA LEU A 145 4.37 18.36 -5.73
C LEU A 145 4.19 17.83 -7.14
N GLU A 146 4.57 18.62 -8.14
CA GLU A 146 4.37 18.26 -9.54
C GLU A 146 5.57 18.70 -10.39
N PHE A 147 6.06 17.79 -11.23
CA PHE A 147 6.71 18.20 -12.47
C PHE A 147 5.58 18.36 -13.49
N ALA A 148 5.33 19.61 -13.89
CA ALA A 148 4.22 19.96 -14.76
C ALA A 148 4.72 20.65 -16.02
N ILE A 149 4.01 20.39 -17.11
CA ILE A 149 4.26 20.93 -18.43
C ILE A 149 3.08 21.83 -18.80
N ARG A 150 3.37 23.08 -19.16
CA ARG A 150 2.42 23.92 -19.89
C ARG A 150 2.74 23.76 -21.38
N ASN A 151 1.89 23.08 -22.13
CA ASN A 151 2.18 22.72 -23.53
C ASN A 151 1.91 23.86 -24.54
N GLU A 152 2.17 23.64 -25.84
CA GLU A 152 1.97 24.66 -26.88
C GLU A 152 0.50 25.10 -27.03
N SER A 153 -0.45 24.26 -26.61
CA SER A 153 -1.88 24.58 -26.60
C SER A 153 -2.31 25.31 -25.31
N ASN A 154 -1.36 25.75 -24.49
CA ASN A 154 -1.60 26.40 -23.20
C ASN A 154 -2.47 25.53 -22.26
N GLN A 155 -2.26 24.21 -22.29
CA GLN A 155 -2.90 23.23 -21.41
C GLN A 155 -1.88 22.64 -20.43
N TRP A 156 -2.36 22.21 -19.26
CA TRP A 156 -1.56 21.51 -18.29
C TRP A 156 -1.44 20.02 -18.62
N HIS A 157 -0.21 19.51 -18.56
CA HIS A 157 0.08 18.09 -18.52
C HIS A 157 0.99 17.82 -17.32
N VAL A 158 0.57 16.94 -16.42
CA VAL A 158 1.29 16.63 -15.17
C VAL A 158 1.73 15.17 -15.24
N PRO A 159 2.88 14.88 -15.86
CA PRO A 159 3.30 13.49 -16.03
C PRO A 159 3.84 12.88 -14.72
N GLU A 160 4.34 13.70 -13.79
CA GLU A 160 4.85 13.22 -12.51
C GLU A 160 4.32 14.04 -11.34
N THR A 161 3.97 13.31 -10.28
CA THR A 161 3.50 13.88 -9.01
C THR A 161 4.27 13.25 -7.86
N ALA A 162 4.49 14.03 -6.81
CA ALA A 162 5.07 13.59 -5.57
C ALA A 162 4.36 14.28 -4.39
N PHE A 163 4.77 13.91 -3.18
CA PHE A 163 4.30 14.53 -1.95
C PHE A 163 5.48 14.89 -1.06
N TYR A 164 5.27 15.84 -0.16
CA TYR A 164 6.18 16.15 0.91
C TYR A 164 5.64 15.62 2.24
N HIS A 165 6.51 15.49 3.23
CA HIS A 165 6.18 14.87 4.52
C HIS A 165 5.41 15.81 5.47
N GLU A 166 5.36 17.10 5.15
CA GLU A 166 4.61 18.14 5.86
C GLU A 166 4.02 19.15 4.87
N PRO A 167 2.92 19.85 5.20
CA PRO A 167 2.43 20.95 4.40
C PRO A 167 3.37 22.17 4.53
N PHE A 168 3.28 23.10 3.58
CA PHE A 168 3.93 24.40 3.70
C PHE A 168 3.15 25.27 4.69
N VAL A 169 3.76 25.50 5.85
CA VAL A 169 3.18 26.32 6.92
C VAL A 169 3.20 27.79 6.50
N LEU A 170 2.09 28.51 6.70
CA LEU A 170 2.02 29.93 6.38
C LEU A 170 3.07 30.71 7.19
N GLY A 171 3.80 31.60 6.53
CA GLY A 171 4.88 32.39 7.11
C GLY A 171 6.20 31.62 7.36
N LYS A 172 6.24 30.30 7.16
CA LYS A 172 7.48 29.51 7.23
C LYS A 172 8.17 29.49 5.87
N THR A 173 9.46 29.77 5.87
CA THR A 173 10.30 29.76 4.68
C THR A 173 10.85 28.36 4.40
N TYR A 174 10.85 28.00 3.12
CA TYR A 174 11.38 26.73 2.60
C TYR A 174 12.33 27.02 1.45
N HIS A 175 13.48 26.36 1.46
CA HIS A 175 14.45 26.47 0.37
C HIS A 175 14.08 25.48 -0.73
N VAL A 176 13.83 25.98 -1.94
CA VAL A 176 13.42 25.18 -3.10
C VAL A 176 14.46 25.27 -4.20
N LYS A 177 14.75 24.15 -4.86
CA LYS A 177 15.80 24.06 -5.87
C LYS A 177 15.43 23.13 -7.00
N VAL A 178 15.73 23.55 -8.22
CA VAL A 178 15.65 22.76 -9.45
C VAL A 178 17.05 22.67 -10.04
N ILE A 179 17.55 21.45 -10.27
CA ILE A 179 18.78 21.21 -11.01
C ILE A 179 18.39 20.64 -12.36
N VAL A 180 18.91 21.24 -13.43
CA VAL A 180 18.63 20.86 -14.81
C VAL A 180 19.93 20.49 -15.49
N SER A 181 19.97 19.31 -16.11
CA SER A 181 21.09 18.82 -16.91
C SER A 181 20.54 18.04 -18.11
N ASP A 182 20.64 18.62 -19.30
CA ASP A 182 20.06 18.14 -20.54
C ASP A 182 18.54 17.86 -20.46
N GLN A 183 18.06 16.61 -20.45
CA GLN A 183 16.64 16.29 -20.18
C GLN A 183 16.34 15.95 -18.73
N ILE A 184 17.37 15.76 -17.92
CA ILE A 184 17.26 15.30 -16.55
C ILE A 184 17.03 16.49 -15.65
N VAL A 185 16.04 16.36 -14.77
CA VAL A 185 15.66 17.37 -13.79
C VAL A 185 15.56 16.72 -12.43
N GLU A 186 16.15 17.38 -11.42
CA GLU A 186 15.93 17.09 -10.02
C GLU A 186 15.29 18.28 -9.31
N GLN A 187 14.29 18.02 -8.49
CA GLN A 187 13.58 19.03 -7.71
C GLN A 187 13.75 18.73 -6.23
N TYR A 188 13.99 19.76 -5.42
CA TYR A 188 14.38 19.66 -4.02
C TYR A 188 13.57 20.63 -3.14
N ILE A 189 13.31 20.19 -1.90
CA ILE A 189 12.78 21.03 -0.82
C ILE A 189 13.62 20.81 0.43
N ASN A 190 14.22 21.87 0.96
CA ASN A 190 15.13 21.86 2.11
C ASN A 190 16.24 20.79 1.96
N GLY A 191 16.84 20.71 0.77
CA GLY A 191 17.90 19.75 0.44
C GLY A 191 17.44 18.30 0.22
N LYS A 192 16.16 17.96 0.46
CA LYS A 192 15.60 16.65 0.14
C LYS A 192 15.14 16.60 -1.32
N ARG A 193 15.68 15.68 -2.12
CA ARG A 193 15.19 15.42 -3.49
C ARG A 193 13.77 14.86 -3.42
N VAL A 194 12.85 15.44 -4.17
CA VAL A 194 11.43 15.07 -4.20
C VAL A 194 10.99 14.54 -5.55
N ILE A 195 11.59 14.99 -6.65
CA ILE A 195 11.35 14.50 -8.02
C ILE A 195 12.69 14.37 -8.73
N HIS A 196 12.84 13.30 -9.53
CA HIS A 196 13.98 13.04 -10.41
C HIS A 196 13.45 12.43 -11.71
N THR A 197 13.51 13.20 -12.80
CA THR A 197 12.82 12.86 -14.05
C THR A 197 13.67 13.19 -15.27
N ASP A 198 13.44 12.46 -16.37
CA ASP A 198 14.06 12.66 -17.68
C ASP A 198 13.07 13.23 -18.71
N LEU A 199 11.90 13.67 -18.24
CA LEU A 199 10.79 14.13 -19.07
C LEU A 199 10.93 15.58 -19.58
N ALA A 200 11.98 16.30 -19.19
CA ALA A 200 12.24 17.66 -19.66
C ALA A 200 12.98 17.69 -21.01
N SER A 201 12.55 16.88 -21.96
CA SER A 201 13.28 16.64 -23.22
C SER A 201 12.84 17.53 -24.38
N GLN A 202 11.60 18.05 -24.37
CA GLN A 202 11.00 18.80 -25.49
C GLN A 202 11.61 20.20 -25.69
N TRP A 203 12.07 20.83 -24.61
CA TRP A 203 12.72 22.15 -24.65
C TRP A 203 13.99 22.06 -23.82
N LYS A 204 15.10 22.52 -24.37
CA LYS A 204 16.43 22.43 -23.74
C LYS A 204 16.94 23.78 -23.22
N THR A 205 16.40 24.88 -23.73
CA THR A 205 16.72 26.25 -23.31
C THR A 205 15.46 27.08 -23.16
N GLY A 206 15.57 28.22 -22.50
CA GLY A 206 14.49 29.20 -22.33
C GLY A 206 14.62 29.92 -21.00
N ASP A 207 13.72 30.87 -20.78
CA ASP A 207 13.77 31.75 -19.62
C ASP A 207 13.34 31.04 -18.33
N LEU A 208 13.56 31.72 -17.20
CA LEU A 208 13.17 31.25 -15.86
C LEU A 208 12.04 32.12 -15.32
N GLY A 209 11.45 31.71 -14.20
CA GLY A 209 10.42 32.54 -13.59
C GLY A 209 9.78 31.94 -12.35
N PHE A 210 8.80 32.68 -11.84
CA PHE A 210 7.97 32.29 -10.72
C PHE A 210 6.50 32.41 -11.08
N GLN A 211 5.69 31.51 -10.54
CA GLN A 211 4.25 31.57 -10.70
C GLN A 211 3.52 31.25 -9.40
N VAL A 212 2.36 31.88 -9.21
CA VAL A 212 1.46 31.63 -8.08
C VAL A 212 0.02 31.56 -8.58
N ASN A 213 -0.77 30.63 -8.04
CA ASN A 213 -2.20 30.51 -8.34
C ASN A 213 -3.02 30.31 -7.05
N GLY A 214 -3.97 31.21 -6.80
CA GLY A 214 -4.86 31.13 -5.64
C GLY A 214 -4.14 31.31 -4.29
N ALA A 215 -2.99 31.98 -4.27
CA ALA A 215 -2.18 32.23 -3.08
C ALA A 215 -1.44 33.57 -3.17
N THR A 216 -0.88 34.00 -2.03
CA THR A 216 0.14 35.04 -1.97
C THR A 216 1.42 34.41 -1.45
N VAL A 217 2.52 34.55 -2.20
CA VAL A 217 3.80 33.91 -1.90
C VAL A 217 4.93 34.92 -2.05
N GLN A 218 5.87 34.85 -1.10
CA GLN A 218 7.12 35.59 -1.14
C GLN A 218 8.23 34.69 -1.69
N PHE A 219 9.04 35.26 -2.57
CA PHE A 219 10.28 34.68 -3.06
C PHE A 219 11.45 35.59 -2.63
N ASP A 220 12.53 34.96 -2.20
CA ASP A 220 13.73 35.64 -1.69
C ASP A 220 14.98 34.80 -2.02
N ASN A 221 16.18 35.37 -1.87
CA ASN A 221 17.47 34.71 -2.07
C ASN A 221 17.54 33.86 -3.36
N VAL A 222 17.17 34.47 -4.49
CA VAL A 222 17.15 33.82 -5.79
C VAL A 222 18.57 33.67 -6.31
N ARG A 223 18.95 32.45 -6.66
CA ARG A 223 20.26 32.14 -7.23
C ARG A 223 20.12 31.26 -8.46
N VAL A 224 20.88 31.59 -9.51
CA VAL A 224 21.04 30.73 -10.68
C VAL A 224 22.52 30.60 -11.04
N ALA A 225 22.99 29.37 -11.09
CA ALA A 225 24.36 29.04 -11.45
C ALA A 225 24.39 28.03 -12.59
N LEU A 226 25.39 28.15 -13.48
CA LEU A 226 25.61 27.14 -14.53
C LEU A 226 25.96 25.79 -13.88
N HIS A 227 25.36 24.72 -14.41
CA HIS A 227 25.61 23.36 -13.95
C HIS A 227 26.31 22.55 -15.04
N PRO A 228 27.65 22.56 -15.12
CA PRO A 228 28.38 21.81 -16.13
C PRO A 228 28.41 20.29 -15.86
N GLY A 229 27.86 19.84 -14.74
CA GLY A 229 27.79 18.43 -14.37
C GLY A 229 26.65 17.69 -15.08
N THR A 230 26.83 16.41 -15.33
CA THR A 230 25.73 15.53 -15.74
C THR A 230 25.03 14.98 -14.51
N LEU A 231 23.71 15.14 -14.45
CA LEU A 231 22.90 14.44 -13.45
C LEU A 231 22.94 12.92 -13.71
N PRO A 232 22.80 12.09 -12.64
CA PRO A 232 22.71 10.65 -12.83
C PRO A 232 21.51 10.30 -13.72
N PRO A 233 21.61 9.26 -14.56
CA PRO A 233 20.47 8.81 -15.34
C PRO A 233 19.33 8.38 -14.42
N VAL A 234 18.09 8.63 -14.87
CA VAL A 234 16.91 8.17 -14.14
C VAL A 234 16.83 6.65 -14.24
N GLU A 235 17.34 5.94 -13.23
CA GLU A 235 17.19 4.50 -13.12
C GLU A 235 15.74 4.14 -12.77
N LYS A 236 14.91 3.95 -13.80
CA LYS A 236 13.53 3.43 -13.64
C LYS A 236 13.57 1.92 -13.44
N LYS A 237 14.13 1.44 -12.33
CA LYS A 237 13.90 0.06 -11.93
C LYS A 237 12.53 -0.03 -11.31
N ALA A 238 11.57 -0.58 -12.06
CA ALA A 238 10.21 -0.77 -11.58
C ALA A 238 10.23 -1.47 -10.21
N PRO A 239 9.38 -1.05 -9.26
CA PRO A 239 9.26 -1.70 -7.97
C PRO A 239 9.08 -3.22 -8.11
N LEU A 240 9.73 -3.98 -7.24
CA LEU A 240 9.69 -5.44 -7.31
C LEU A 240 8.25 -5.94 -7.12
N GLN A 241 7.74 -6.69 -8.11
CA GLN A 241 6.58 -7.55 -7.93
C GLN A 241 7.08 -9.01 -7.92
N PRO A 242 7.15 -9.65 -6.75
CA PRO A 242 7.63 -11.02 -6.66
C PRO A 242 6.76 -11.98 -7.47
N LYS A 243 7.38 -13.03 -8.02
CA LYS A 243 6.65 -14.12 -8.66
C LYS A 243 5.96 -14.95 -7.59
N GLU A 244 4.72 -15.32 -7.84
CA GLU A 244 3.96 -16.19 -6.94
C GLU A 244 4.17 -17.66 -7.32
N PRO A 245 4.17 -18.57 -6.35
CA PRO A 245 4.20 -20.01 -6.64
C PRO A 245 2.93 -20.40 -7.43
N GLN A 246 3.06 -21.40 -8.31
CA GLN A 246 1.92 -21.93 -9.03
C GLN A 246 0.89 -22.51 -8.05
N THR A 247 -0.36 -22.07 -8.17
CA THR A 247 -1.45 -22.46 -7.27
C THR A 247 -2.79 -22.09 -7.87
N GLY A 248 -3.83 -22.85 -7.56
CA GLY A 248 -5.21 -22.48 -7.85
C GLY A 248 -5.88 -21.65 -6.74
N ILE A 249 -5.18 -21.35 -5.64
CA ILE A 249 -5.68 -20.45 -4.60
C ILE A 249 -5.72 -19.02 -5.15
N VAL A 250 -6.84 -18.34 -4.96
CA VAL A 250 -7.08 -16.97 -5.46
C VAL A 250 -6.20 -15.92 -4.76
N SER A 251 -6.04 -16.06 -3.43
CA SER A 251 -5.15 -15.24 -2.60
C SER A 251 -4.14 -16.15 -1.88
N PRO A 252 -3.11 -16.65 -2.56
CA PRO A 252 -2.14 -17.52 -1.91
C PRO A 252 -1.36 -16.74 -0.85
N PRO A 253 -0.94 -17.39 0.24
CA PRO A 253 -0.09 -16.75 1.23
C PRO A 253 1.25 -16.33 0.61
N THR A 254 1.72 -15.16 1.01
CA THR A 254 3.08 -14.68 0.73
C THR A 254 4.09 -15.68 1.29
N LEU A 255 4.94 -16.25 0.43
CA LEU A 255 5.98 -17.17 0.87
C LEU A 255 7.21 -16.40 1.37
N ILE A 256 7.53 -16.57 2.65
CA ILE A 256 8.61 -15.87 3.34
C ILE A 256 9.66 -16.88 3.79
N SER A 257 10.88 -16.78 3.26
CA SER A 257 11.97 -17.71 3.59
C SER A 257 12.85 -17.19 4.71
N GLN A 258 13.29 -18.10 5.58
CA GLN A 258 14.42 -17.90 6.50
C GLN A 258 15.65 -18.61 5.92
N ILE A 259 16.63 -17.81 5.49
CA ILE A 259 17.87 -18.34 4.88
C ILE A 259 18.91 -18.73 5.94
N GLN A 260 19.73 -19.73 5.61
CA GLN A 260 20.85 -20.17 6.46
C GLN A 260 22.20 -19.72 5.91
N SER A 261 22.29 -19.42 4.62
CA SER A 261 23.46 -18.87 3.96
C SER A 261 23.06 -17.85 2.88
N ILE A 262 23.99 -17.00 2.45
CA ILE A 262 23.71 -15.95 1.45
C ILE A 262 23.50 -16.54 0.05
N GLU A 263 24.08 -17.71 -0.23
CA GLU A 263 23.99 -18.42 -1.51
C GLU A 263 22.58 -18.93 -1.81
N GLU A 264 21.79 -19.22 -0.75
CA GLU A 264 20.41 -19.71 -0.88
C GLU A 264 19.52 -18.70 -1.63
N ILE A 265 19.79 -17.40 -1.53
CA ILE A 265 18.97 -16.31 -2.12
C ILE A 265 18.73 -16.53 -3.62
N ASN A 266 19.73 -17.04 -4.35
CA ASN A 266 19.62 -17.23 -5.80
C ASN A 266 18.67 -18.38 -6.19
N GLN A 267 18.36 -19.29 -5.25
CA GLN A 267 17.47 -20.43 -5.49
C GLN A 267 16.02 -20.13 -5.10
N LEU A 268 15.79 -19.05 -4.33
CA LEU A 268 14.47 -18.73 -3.79
C LEU A 268 13.49 -18.23 -4.86
N GLU A 269 13.97 -17.58 -5.91
CA GLU A 269 13.10 -17.01 -6.95
C GLU A 269 12.32 -18.10 -7.70
N SER A 270 12.94 -19.25 -7.99
CA SER A 270 12.27 -20.37 -8.68
C SER A 270 11.19 -21.04 -7.83
N LEU A 271 11.18 -20.80 -6.51
CA LEU A 271 10.20 -21.34 -5.58
C LEU A 271 9.01 -20.38 -5.37
N GLY A 272 9.04 -19.19 -5.98
CA GLY A 272 8.03 -18.15 -5.73
C GLY A 272 8.14 -17.53 -4.34
N VAL A 273 9.32 -17.58 -3.72
CA VAL A 273 9.58 -16.86 -2.47
C VAL A 273 9.57 -15.37 -2.78
N SER A 274 8.79 -14.63 -2.00
CA SER A 274 8.60 -13.21 -2.19
C SER A 274 9.51 -12.37 -1.29
N SER A 275 9.67 -12.83 -0.05
CA SER A 275 10.38 -12.09 0.99
C SER A 275 11.35 -12.99 1.75
N VAL A 276 12.38 -12.37 2.31
CA VAL A 276 13.37 -13.07 3.14
C VAL A 276 13.43 -12.43 4.53
N LEU A 277 13.18 -13.23 5.56
CA LEU A 277 13.28 -12.79 6.96
C LEU A 277 14.71 -12.93 7.47
N LEU A 278 15.28 -11.80 7.86
CA LEU A 278 16.63 -11.65 8.39
C LEU A 278 16.56 -11.28 9.87
N LYS A 279 17.11 -12.13 10.74
CA LYS A 279 17.37 -11.74 12.14
C LYS A 279 18.67 -10.95 12.18
N VAL A 280 18.66 -9.83 12.89
CA VAL A 280 19.81 -8.91 12.95
C VAL A 280 20.33 -8.77 14.37
N ARG A 281 21.66 -8.72 14.51
CA ARG A 281 22.37 -8.42 15.76
C ARG A 281 23.66 -7.65 15.48
N GLU A 282 24.27 -7.12 16.53
CA GLU A 282 25.62 -6.57 16.47
C GLU A 282 26.66 -7.69 16.28
N GLY A 283 27.56 -7.49 15.32
CA GLY A 283 28.71 -8.36 15.06
C GLY A 283 29.93 -8.02 15.94
N LYS A 284 31.00 -8.80 15.81
CA LYS A 284 32.21 -8.65 16.65
C LYS A 284 32.92 -7.28 16.55
N LYS A 285 32.68 -6.49 15.50
CA LYS A 285 33.28 -5.16 15.31
C LYS A 285 32.22 -4.04 15.25
N GLY A 286 31.05 -4.24 15.86
CA GLY A 286 29.97 -3.26 15.85
C GLY A 286 29.17 -3.18 14.55
N GLN A 287 29.50 -3.97 13.53
CA GLN A 287 28.74 -3.98 12.28
C GLN A 287 27.44 -4.79 12.41
N LEU A 288 26.38 -4.36 11.72
CA LEU A 288 25.14 -5.13 11.62
C LEU A 288 25.38 -6.41 10.82
N VAL A 289 24.97 -7.54 11.38
CA VAL A 289 25.04 -8.86 10.72
C VAL A 289 23.67 -9.53 10.70
N ALA A 290 23.36 -10.19 9.58
CA ALA A 290 22.26 -11.12 9.50
C ALA A 290 22.72 -12.48 10.05
N PHE A 291 21.87 -13.17 10.80
CA PHE A 291 22.23 -14.44 11.43
C PHE A 291 21.08 -15.44 11.42
N HIS A 292 21.44 -16.73 11.43
CA HIS A 292 20.52 -17.84 11.64
C HIS A 292 20.99 -18.68 12.83
N ARG A 293 20.13 -18.82 13.85
CA ARG A 293 20.47 -19.40 15.16
C ARG A 293 21.66 -18.69 15.81
N SER A 294 22.83 -19.32 15.88
CA SER A 294 24.07 -18.72 16.39
C SER A 294 25.05 -18.31 15.28
N THR A 295 24.78 -18.71 14.04
CA THR A 295 25.71 -18.56 12.90
C THR A 295 25.43 -17.25 12.17
N VAL A 296 26.49 -16.47 11.93
CA VAL A 296 26.42 -15.28 11.08
C VAL A 296 26.32 -15.72 9.63
N ILE A 297 25.33 -15.20 8.90
CA ILE A 297 25.14 -15.43 7.47
C ILE A 297 26.14 -14.56 6.70
N ALA A 298 26.03 -13.24 6.86
CA ALA A 298 26.92 -12.22 6.29
C ALA A 298 26.65 -10.86 6.98
N SER A 299 27.35 -9.81 6.56
CA SER A 299 26.97 -8.44 6.96
C SER A 299 25.56 -8.12 6.43
N LEU A 300 24.77 -7.36 7.20
CA LEU A 300 23.44 -6.95 6.75
C LEU A 300 23.48 -6.19 5.41
N PRO A 301 24.43 -5.24 5.17
CA PRO A 301 24.55 -4.58 3.87
C PRO A 301 24.80 -5.55 2.70
N ASP A 302 25.62 -6.60 2.89
CA ASP A 302 25.87 -7.60 1.84
C ASP A 302 24.60 -8.39 1.49
N VAL A 303 23.85 -8.82 2.51
CA VAL A 303 22.59 -9.55 2.31
C VAL A 303 21.56 -8.66 1.61
N LEU A 304 21.41 -7.41 2.04
CA LEU A 304 20.47 -6.47 1.43
C LEU A 304 20.81 -6.19 -0.04
N ARG A 305 22.11 -6.05 -0.39
CA ARG A 305 22.55 -5.96 -1.79
C ARG A 305 22.18 -7.20 -2.59
N GLN A 306 22.32 -8.39 -2.01
CA GLN A 306 21.97 -9.65 -2.70
C GLN A 306 20.47 -9.83 -2.92
N LEU A 307 19.64 -9.29 -2.02
CA LEU A 307 18.17 -9.32 -2.13
C LEU A 307 17.62 -8.28 -3.12
N ASN A 308 18.34 -7.17 -3.36
CA ASN A 308 17.84 -6.03 -4.11
C ASN A 308 17.27 -6.40 -5.50
N GLY A 309 15.98 -6.12 -5.70
CA GLY A 309 15.25 -6.43 -6.93
C GLY A 309 14.98 -7.91 -7.18
N LYS A 310 15.21 -8.79 -6.18
CA LYS A 310 14.88 -10.22 -6.23
C LYS A 310 13.85 -10.61 -5.18
N HIS A 311 14.03 -10.12 -3.94
CA HIS A 311 13.19 -10.45 -2.79
C HIS A 311 13.01 -9.22 -1.89
N ILE A 312 11.87 -9.15 -1.22
CA ILE A 312 11.58 -8.07 -0.26
C ILE A 312 12.25 -8.41 1.09
N PRO A 313 13.10 -7.54 1.65
CA PRO A 313 13.69 -7.77 2.96
C PRO A 313 12.64 -7.62 4.08
N ILE A 314 12.63 -8.58 5.01
CA ILE A 314 11.98 -8.47 6.31
C ILE A 314 13.07 -8.50 7.37
N ILE A 315 13.22 -7.43 8.16
CA ILE A 315 14.27 -7.31 9.17
C ILE A 315 13.65 -7.50 10.56
N ARG A 316 14.04 -8.58 11.24
CA ARG A 316 13.68 -8.85 12.64
C ARG A 316 14.72 -8.27 13.59
N ILE A 317 14.29 -7.34 14.43
CA ILE A 317 15.11 -6.65 15.44
C ILE A 317 14.56 -6.97 16.83
N GLU A 318 15.43 -7.39 17.76
CA GLU A 318 15.06 -7.66 19.16
C GLU A 318 15.90 -6.88 20.17
N ASP A 319 16.92 -6.15 19.70
CA ASP A 319 17.71 -5.24 20.52
C ASP A 319 17.37 -3.80 20.14
N PRO A 320 16.73 -3.01 21.03
CA PRO A 320 16.40 -1.62 20.79
C PRO A 320 17.60 -0.75 20.39
N LYS A 321 18.83 -1.12 20.81
CA LYS A 321 20.05 -0.37 20.47
C LYS A 321 20.35 -0.34 18.97
N LEU A 322 19.84 -1.32 18.22
CA LEU A 322 20.08 -1.45 16.79
C LEU A 322 19.15 -0.59 15.94
N VAL A 323 18.07 -0.03 16.50
CA VAL A 323 17.05 0.72 15.76
C VAL A 323 17.67 1.85 14.94
N HIS A 324 18.50 2.68 15.57
CA HIS A 324 19.14 3.80 14.90
C HIS A 324 20.10 3.34 13.79
N GLN A 325 20.93 2.33 14.07
CA GLN A 325 21.90 1.82 13.10
C GLN A 325 21.22 1.19 11.88
N VAL A 326 20.13 0.44 12.08
CA VAL A 326 19.35 -0.15 10.97
C VAL A 326 18.64 0.95 10.17
N ALA A 327 18.01 1.93 10.82
CA ALA A 327 17.34 3.03 10.14
C ALA A 327 18.32 3.86 9.29
N THR A 328 19.51 4.16 9.81
CA THR A 328 20.57 4.85 9.08
C THR A 328 21.03 4.04 7.88
N LEU A 329 21.29 2.74 8.05
CA LEU A 329 21.69 1.87 6.94
C LEU A 329 20.64 1.82 5.82
N LEU A 330 19.36 1.67 6.17
CA LEU A 330 18.27 1.63 5.17
C LEU A 330 18.19 2.92 4.37
N LYS A 331 18.35 4.08 5.02
CA LYS A 331 18.41 5.40 4.35
C LYS A 331 19.60 5.52 3.42
N GLU A 332 20.80 5.16 3.91
CA GLU A 332 22.03 5.21 3.10
C GLU A 332 21.97 4.32 1.87
N MET A 333 21.27 3.18 1.99
CA MET A 333 21.06 2.24 0.87
C MET A 333 19.81 2.53 0.04
N ASN A 334 19.00 3.53 0.38
CA ASN A 334 17.70 3.84 -0.23
C ASN A 334 16.75 2.63 -0.31
N ILE A 335 16.64 1.88 0.79
CA ILE A 335 15.77 0.70 0.88
C ILE A 335 14.46 1.09 1.56
N ASP A 336 13.46 1.41 0.74
CA ASP A 336 12.14 1.88 1.22
C ASP A 336 11.14 0.72 1.28
N ASP A 337 11.33 -0.28 0.43
CA ASP A 337 10.50 -1.47 0.35
C ASP A 337 11.00 -2.56 1.32
N VAL A 338 10.81 -2.30 2.62
CA VAL A 338 11.26 -3.17 3.70
C VAL A 338 10.21 -3.28 4.80
N GLN A 339 10.12 -4.48 5.39
CA GLN A 339 9.28 -4.77 6.53
C GLN A 339 10.13 -4.89 7.79
N ILE A 340 9.76 -4.18 8.85
CA ILE A 340 10.37 -4.31 10.18
C ILE A 340 9.47 -5.16 11.06
N VAL A 341 10.08 -6.13 11.73
CA VAL A 341 9.41 -7.06 12.64
C VAL A 341 10.12 -7.09 13.99
N SER A 342 9.36 -7.16 15.08
CA SER A 342 9.89 -7.38 16.42
C SER A 342 8.83 -8.06 17.31
N SER A 343 9.26 -8.78 18.36
CA SER A 343 8.35 -9.14 19.45
C SER A 343 8.17 -8.02 20.48
N GLN A 344 8.90 -6.92 20.34
CA GLN A 344 8.74 -5.69 21.11
C GLN A 344 8.13 -4.61 20.20
N PRO A 345 6.82 -4.32 20.32
CA PRO A 345 6.13 -3.35 19.47
C PRO A 345 6.83 -1.98 19.38
N GLU A 346 7.48 -1.54 20.46
CA GLU A 346 8.20 -0.26 20.53
C GLU A 346 9.37 -0.16 19.55
N ILE A 347 10.06 -1.26 19.26
CA ILE A 347 11.13 -1.28 18.25
C ILE A 347 10.58 -0.91 16.87
N VAL A 348 9.36 -1.38 16.54
CA VAL A 348 8.70 -1.08 15.26
C VAL A 348 8.32 0.40 15.20
N ARG A 349 7.70 0.93 16.25
CA ARG A 349 7.33 2.36 16.35
C ARG A 349 8.56 3.27 16.24
N ASP A 350 9.61 2.97 16.99
CA ASP A 350 10.81 3.81 17.05
C ASP A 350 11.55 3.83 15.71
N LEU A 351 11.62 2.68 15.01
CA LEU A 351 12.21 2.63 13.68
C LEU A 351 11.36 3.41 12.66
N LYS A 352 10.03 3.26 12.69
CA LYS A 352 9.13 4.04 11.83
C LYS A 352 9.21 5.55 12.09
N THR A 353 9.45 5.95 13.34
CA THR A 353 9.67 7.37 13.69
C THR A 353 10.94 7.91 13.01
N GLN A 354 11.99 7.10 12.95
CA GLN A 354 13.23 7.47 12.27
C GLN A 354 13.14 7.34 10.75
N TYR A 355 12.38 6.38 10.22
CA TYR A 355 12.22 6.14 8.78
C TYR A 355 10.79 5.72 8.40
N ARG A 356 9.92 6.71 8.16
CA ARG A 356 8.45 6.52 8.04
C ARG A 356 8.00 5.65 6.87
N VAL A 357 8.83 5.44 5.84
CA VAL A 357 8.46 4.67 4.64
C VAL A 357 8.34 3.17 4.91
N VAL A 358 9.01 2.66 5.95
CA VAL A 358 9.04 1.24 6.28
C VAL A 358 7.70 0.71 6.79
N ARG A 359 7.46 -0.58 6.53
CA ARG A 359 6.29 -1.28 7.05
C ARG A 359 6.59 -1.92 8.40
N GLY A 360 5.56 -2.11 9.22
CA GLY A 360 5.66 -2.67 10.57
C GLY A 360 4.87 -3.96 10.75
N GLY A 361 5.43 -4.91 11.48
CA GLY A 361 4.79 -6.17 11.87
C GLY A 361 5.19 -6.57 13.28
N ILE A 362 4.26 -7.15 14.03
CA ILE A 362 4.49 -7.54 15.42
C ILE A 362 4.46 -9.07 15.53
N LEU A 363 5.50 -9.62 16.17
CA LEU A 363 5.64 -11.04 16.44
C LEU A 363 5.14 -11.36 17.85
N TYR A 364 4.21 -12.31 17.96
CA TYR A 364 3.82 -12.89 19.23
C TYR A 364 4.29 -14.34 19.28
N GLU A 365 4.88 -14.74 20.40
CA GLU A 365 5.44 -16.09 20.59
C GLU A 365 4.50 -17.03 21.39
N GLU A 366 3.37 -16.51 21.89
CA GLU A 366 2.41 -17.25 22.72
C GLU A 366 1.49 -18.16 21.89
N GLU A 367 1.26 -19.40 22.38
CA GLU A 367 0.48 -20.42 21.67
C GLU A 367 -1.04 -20.30 21.84
N SER A 368 -1.54 -19.58 22.85
CA SER A 368 -2.98 -19.43 23.12
C SER A 368 -3.37 -17.96 23.18
N GLN A 369 -4.47 -17.59 22.54
CA GLN A 369 -5.00 -16.22 22.54
C GLN A 369 -6.46 -16.22 23.01
N SER A 370 -6.77 -15.52 24.10
CA SER A 370 -8.16 -15.24 24.48
C SER A 370 -8.71 -14.06 23.66
N GLN A 371 -10.03 -13.85 23.66
CA GLN A 371 -10.62 -12.68 22.99
C GLN A 371 -10.06 -11.35 23.51
N LYS A 372 -9.76 -11.27 24.82
CA LYS A 372 -9.13 -10.09 25.43
C LYS A 372 -7.73 -9.87 24.86
N ASP A 373 -6.99 -10.94 24.63
CA ASP A 373 -5.66 -10.88 24.02
C ASP A 373 -5.74 -10.42 22.57
N LEU A 374 -6.70 -10.94 21.80
CA LEU A 374 -6.91 -10.50 20.41
C LEU A 374 -7.21 -8.99 20.30
N ASN A 375 -8.09 -8.46 21.14
CA ASN A 375 -8.39 -7.03 21.17
C ASN A 375 -7.17 -6.19 21.54
N ARG A 376 -6.35 -6.64 22.51
CA ARG A 376 -5.09 -5.99 22.87
C ARG A 376 -4.11 -6.00 21.70
N ILE A 377 -3.94 -7.14 21.03
CA ILE A 377 -3.06 -7.29 19.87
C ILE A 377 -3.45 -6.33 18.74
N VAL A 378 -4.75 -6.16 18.46
CA VAL A 378 -5.24 -5.18 17.46
C VAL A 378 -4.78 -3.77 17.81
N GLN A 379 -4.98 -3.35 19.06
CA GLN A 379 -4.60 -2.02 19.53
C GLN A 379 -3.07 -1.83 19.45
N GLU A 380 -2.29 -2.82 19.87
CA GLU A 380 -0.83 -2.79 19.77
C GLU A 380 -0.35 -2.70 18.32
N VAL A 381 -0.93 -3.48 17.41
CA VAL A 381 -0.58 -3.44 15.97
C VAL A 381 -0.80 -2.04 15.40
N HIS A 382 -1.95 -1.43 15.63
CA HIS A 382 -2.24 -0.10 15.11
C HIS A 382 -1.40 0.99 15.79
N ALA A 383 -1.28 0.96 17.12
CA ALA A 383 -0.56 1.97 17.90
C ALA A 383 0.92 2.08 17.53
N HIS A 384 1.53 0.98 17.06
CA HIS A 384 2.95 0.94 16.69
C HIS A 384 3.18 1.01 15.18
N GLY A 385 2.17 1.39 14.40
CA GLY A 385 2.33 1.61 12.97
C GLY A 385 2.45 0.32 12.14
N ALA A 386 2.01 -0.81 12.69
CA ALA A 386 2.09 -2.11 12.05
C ALA A 386 0.78 -2.47 11.32
N LYS A 387 0.88 -3.39 10.36
CA LYS A 387 -0.27 -3.95 9.59
C LYS A 387 -0.25 -5.48 9.53
N VAL A 388 0.74 -6.09 10.18
CA VAL A 388 0.98 -7.53 10.17
C VAL A 388 1.09 -8.02 11.60
N VAL A 389 0.38 -9.10 11.91
CA VAL A 389 0.61 -9.92 13.10
C VAL A 389 1.26 -11.23 12.68
N ILE A 390 2.33 -11.63 13.37
CA ILE A 390 3.01 -12.91 13.16
C ILE A 390 2.74 -13.80 14.36
N LEU A 391 2.20 -14.99 14.10
CA LEU A 391 1.77 -15.94 15.12
C LEU A 391 2.43 -17.31 14.90
N PRO A 392 2.67 -18.08 15.98
CA PRO A 392 3.08 -19.48 15.85
C PRO A 392 1.92 -20.28 15.26
N GLN A 393 2.21 -21.25 14.39
CA GLN A 393 1.17 -22.02 13.69
C GLN A 393 0.06 -22.58 14.61
N LYS A 394 0.39 -22.99 15.84
CA LYS A 394 -0.59 -23.56 16.79
C LYS A 394 -1.61 -22.54 17.32
N ALA A 395 -1.28 -21.26 17.29
CA ALA A 395 -2.15 -20.17 17.76
C ALA A 395 -3.10 -19.67 16.67
N ILE A 396 -3.07 -20.26 15.46
CA ILE A 396 -3.81 -19.76 14.31
C ILE A 396 -4.96 -20.72 14.00
N THR A 397 -6.16 -20.15 13.90
CA THR A 397 -7.36 -20.82 13.39
C THR A 397 -7.99 -19.95 12.29
N PRO A 398 -8.88 -20.49 11.44
CA PRO A 398 -9.63 -19.68 10.48
C PRO A 398 -10.35 -18.49 11.12
N GLU A 399 -10.90 -18.67 12.33
CA GLU A 399 -11.64 -17.64 13.07
C GLU A 399 -10.71 -16.52 13.55
N ILE A 400 -9.53 -16.86 14.09
CA ILE A 400 -8.52 -15.87 14.51
C ILE A 400 -8.03 -15.07 13.30
N THR A 401 -7.78 -15.75 12.18
CA THR A 401 -7.38 -15.07 10.95
C THR A 401 -8.46 -14.09 10.47
N HIS A 402 -9.72 -14.55 10.42
CA HIS A 402 -10.84 -13.70 10.00
C HIS A 402 -11.06 -12.50 10.93
N PHE A 403 -10.90 -12.69 12.24
CA PHE A 403 -10.97 -11.61 13.24
C PHE A 403 -9.97 -10.47 12.94
N PHE A 404 -8.75 -10.80 12.54
CA PHE A 404 -7.75 -9.79 12.14
C PHE A 404 -8.04 -9.21 10.76
N HIS A 405 -8.54 -10.01 9.80
CA HIS A 405 -8.91 -9.53 8.47
C HIS A 405 -10.03 -8.49 8.51
N GLN A 406 -11.01 -8.65 9.41
CA GLN A 406 -12.07 -7.66 9.69
C GLN A 406 -11.55 -6.31 10.21
N ARG A 407 -10.29 -6.26 10.65
CA ARG A 407 -9.60 -5.06 11.15
C ARG A 407 -8.48 -4.61 10.21
N ALA A 408 -8.48 -5.15 8.98
CA ALA A 408 -7.46 -4.95 7.95
C ALA A 408 -6.02 -5.25 8.42
N ILE A 409 -5.85 -6.21 9.32
CA ILE A 409 -4.55 -6.70 9.78
C ILE A 409 -4.25 -8.04 9.09
N SER A 410 -3.09 -8.15 8.45
CA SER A 410 -2.61 -9.40 7.86
C SER A 410 -2.10 -10.35 8.93
N VAL A 411 -2.39 -11.64 8.78
CA VAL A 411 -1.87 -12.71 9.65
C VAL A 411 -0.80 -13.51 8.91
N TRP A 412 0.41 -13.56 9.47
CA TRP A 412 1.49 -14.39 8.97
C TRP A 412 1.77 -15.53 9.95
N GLY A 413 1.83 -16.76 9.45
CA GLY A 413 2.09 -17.94 10.27
C GLY A 413 3.54 -18.40 10.19
N MET A 414 4.12 -18.74 11.34
CA MET A 414 5.44 -19.37 11.40
C MET A 414 5.32 -20.89 11.37
N SER A 415 5.87 -21.51 10.33
CA SER A 415 6.01 -22.97 10.21
C SER A 415 7.45 -23.41 10.45
N HIS A 416 7.61 -24.40 11.34
CA HIS A 416 8.90 -25.04 11.64
C HIS A 416 8.97 -26.48 11.14
N LYS A 417 7.92 -26.96 10.48
CA LYS A 417 7.76 -28.35 10.07
C LYS A 417 8.05 -28.50 8.58
N LYS A 418 8.69 -29.62 8.22
CA LYS A 418 9.05 -29.99 6.84
C LYS A 418 8.13 -31.12 6.35
N ASP A 419 6.83 -30.99 6.56
CA ASP A 419 5.84 -31.96 6.11
C ASP A 419 4.62 -31.27 5.48
N LEU A 420 3.98 -31.96 4.54
CA LEU A 420 2.85 -31.42 3.79
C LEU A 420 1.60 -31.27 4.67
N THR A 421 1.37 -32.21 5.59
CA THR A 421 0.17 -32.22 6.43
C THR A 421 0.06 -30.93 7.25
N SER A 422 1.11 -30.57 7.98
CA SER A 422 1.17 -29.33 8.75
C SER A 422 1.19 -28.09 7.87
N THR A 423 1.74 -28.17 6.67
CA THR A 423 1.70 -27.08 5.69
C THR A 423 0.26 -26.79 5.24
N HIS A 424 -0.50 -27.82 4.86
CA HIS A 424 -1.92 -27.66 4.50
C HIS A 424 -2.76 -27.15 5.67
N GLN A 425 -2.53 -27.66 6.89
CA GLN A 425 -3.17 -27.14 8.10
C GLN A 425 -2.97 -25.63 8.25
N LEU A 426 -1.75 -25.13 8.03
CA LEU A 426 -1.48 -23.69 8.12
C LEU A 426 -2.16 -22.91 6.98
N ILE A 427 -2.04 -23.35 5.73
CA ILE A 427 -2.63 -22.65 4.57
C ILE A 427 -4.14 -22.45 4.75
N GLN A 428 -4.84 -23.43 5.29
CA GLN A 428 -6.30 -23.40 5.46
C GLN A 428 -6.79 -22.52 6.60
N THR A 429 -5.91 -22.11 7.51
CA THR A 429 -6.26 -21.05 8.44
C THR A 429 -6.47 -19.71 7.73
N GLY A 430 -6.15 -19.61 6.43
CA GLY A 430 -6.34 -18.40 5.64
C GLY A 430 -5.22 -17.36 5.82
N VAL A 431 -4.08 -17.72 6.40
CA VAL A 431 -2.96 -16.77 6.59
C VAL A 431 -2.60 -16.05 5.29
N ASN A 432 -2.19 -14.78 5.41
CA ASN A 432 -1.73 -13.96 4.29
C ASN A 432 -0.24 -14.18 3.98
N GLY A 433 0.49 -14.84 4.88
CA GLY A 433 1.91 -15.15 4.70
C GLY A 433 2.36 -16.36 5.51
N VAL A 434 3.36 -17.08 5.01
CA VAL A 434 3.97 -18.24 5.67
C VAL A 434 5.46 -18.02 5.77
N ILE A 435 5.96 -17.97 7.01
CA ILE A 435 7.39 -17.87 7.34
C ILE A 435 7.92 -19.29 7.57
N THR A 436 8.94 -19.70 6.82
CA THR A 436 9.49 -21.06 6.90
C THR A 436 10.97 -21.13 6.50
N SER A 437 11.68 -22.17 6.96
CA SER A 437 12.99 -22.56 6.43
C SER A 437 12.91 -23.63 5.33
N PHE A 438 11.68 -24.05 4.95
CA PHE A 438 11.42 -25.12 3.98
C PHE A 438 10.47 -24.66 2.86
N PRO A 439 10.82 -23.60 2.10
CA PRO A 439 9.92 -23.03 1.10
C PRO A 439 9.47 -24.03 0.03
N GLN A 440 10.29 -25.05 -0.29
CA GLN A 440 9.95 -26.07 -1.28
C GLN A 440 8.69 -26.87 -0.91
N VAL A 441 8.48 -27.14 0.38
CA VAL A 441 7.30 -27.88 0.87
C VAL A 441 6.04 -27.02 0.73
N ILE A 442 6.15 -25.70 0.94
CA ILE A 442 5.04 -24.77 0.75
C ILE A 442 4.69 -24.67 -0.73
N THR A 443 5.67 -24.49 -1.61
CA THR A 443 5.46 -24.46 -3.06
C THR A 443 4.80 -25.75 -3.55
N GLN A 444 5.23 -26.91 -3.05
CA GLN A 444 4.62 -28.20 -3.37
C GLN A 444 3.16 -28.30 -2.89
N ALA A 445 2.84 -27.83 -1.68
CA ALA A 445 1.47 -27.84 -1.18
C ALA A 445 0.56 -26.89 -1.99
N LEU A 446 1.06 -25.70 -2.32
CA LEU A 446 0.31 -24.69 -3.06
C LEU A 446 -0.06 -25.16 -4.48
N SER A 447 0.76 -25.98 -5.12
CA SER A 447 0.47 -26.52 -6.45
C SER A 447 -0.65 -27.57 -6.49
N GLN A 448 -1.14 -28.03 -5.33
CA GLN A 448 -2.17 -29.08 -5.25
C GLN A 448 -3.59 -28.53 -5.22
N TYR A 449 -3.77 -27.22 -5.00
CA TYR A 449 -5.09 -26.64 -4.85
C TYR A 449 -5.78 -26.45 -6.20
N PRO A 450 -7.08 -26.81 -6.33
CA PRO A 450 -7.87 -26.54 -7.52
C PRO A 450 -7.92 -25.06 -7.87
N GLU A 451 -8.17 -24.74 -9.14
CA GLU A 451 -8.41 -23.36 -9.58
C GLU A 451 -9.57 -22.71 -8.81
N GLN A 452 -9.49 -21.38 -8.67
CA GLN A 452 -10.47 -20.56 -7.95
C GLN A 452 -10.72 -21.02 -6.49
N THR A 453 -9.70 -21.56 -5.82
CA THR A 453 -9.81 -21.95 -4.42
C THR A 453 -9.83 -20.74 -3.49
N MET A 454 -10.87 -20.65 -2.66
CA MET A 454 -11.04 -19.63 -1.62
C MET A 454 -10.58 -20.16 -0.26
N MET A 455 -9.35 -19.82 0.14
CA MET A 455 -8.83 -20.15 1.50
C MET A 455 -9.07 -19.04 2.52
N GLN A 456 -9.25 -17.81 2.05
CA GLN A 456 -9.55 -16.65 2.88
C GLN A 456 -11.05 -16.34 2.74
N ARG A 457 -11.76 -16.27 3.87
CA ARG A 457 -13.13 -15.77 3.91
C ARG A 457 -13.12 -14.27 3.54
N PRO A 458 -13.78 -13.83 2.46
CA PRO A 458 -13.84 -12.40 2.16
C PRO A 458 -14.55 -11.63 3.27
N VAL A 459 -14.03 -10.46 3.63
CA VAL A 459 -14.61 -9.54 4.62
C VAL A 459 -15.67 -8.68 3.95
N ILE A 460 -16.94 -8.87 4.27
CA ILE A 460 -18.02 -8.13 3.61
C ILE A 460 -18.31 -6.85 4.36
N VAL A 461 -18.02 -5.72 3.71
CA VAL A 461 -18.25 -4.38 4.26
C VAL A 461 -19.56 -3.83 3.71
N ALA A 462 -20.53 -3.65 4.59
CA ALA A 462 -21.89 -3.23 4.26
C ALA A 462 -21.94 -1.69 4.19
N HIS A 463 -21.92 -1.14 2.98
CA HIS A 463 -21.87 0.30 2.70
C HIS A 463 -23.15 0.97 3.22
N ARG A 464 -23.03 1.88 4.20
CA ARG A 464 -24.19 2.56 4.82
C ARG A 464 -25.25 1.59 5.35
N GLY A 465 -24.82 0.40 5.78
CA GLY A 465 -25.66 -0.76 6.00
C GLY A 465 -25.93 -1.52 4.69
N VAL A 466 -27.18 -1.64 4.25
CA VAL A 466 -27.57 -2.35 3.03
C VAL A 466 -28.61 -1.54 2.24
N PRO A 467 -28.19 -0.47 1.55
CA PRO A 467 -29.09 0.45 0.85
C PRO A 467 -29.85 -0.18 -0.32
N SER A 468 -29.55 -1.42 -0.69
CA SER A 468 -30.38 -2.20 -1.62
C SER A 468 -31.67 -2.76 -0.98
N LEU A 469 -31.77 -2.81 0.35
CA LEU A 469 -32.87 -3.43 1.09
C LEU A 469 -33.50 -2.55 2.18
N ALA A 470 -32.79 -1.53 2.66
CA ALA A 470 -33.24 -0.63 3.72
C ALA A 470 -32.67 0.79 3.50
N PRO A 471 -33.27 1.86 4.05
CA PRO A 471 -32.78 3.23 3.84
C PRO A 471 -31.35 3.41 4.35
N GLU A 472 -30.46 3.94 3.49
CA GLU A 472 -29.04 4.11 3.82
C GLU A 472 -28.82 4.86 5.15
N ASN A 473 -27.77 4.49 5.89
CA ASN A 473 -27.35 5.23 7.08
C ASN A 473 -28.45 5.34 8.18
N THR A 474 -29.28 4.30 8.32
CA THR A 474 -30.32 4.17 9.36
C THR A 474 -30.09 2.93 10.24
N MET A 475 -30.67 2.92 11.45
CA MET A 475 -30.60 1.74 12.33
C MET A 475 -31.24 0.50 11.70
N ALA A 476 -32.33 0.66 10.94
CA ALA A 476 -32.93 -0.43 10.17
C ALA A 476 -31.95 -1.07 9.18
N SER A 477 -31.22 -0.23 8.43
CA SER A 477 -30.22 -0.69 7.45
C SER A 477 -29.05 -1.41 8.11
N TYR A 478 -28.54 -0.91 9.24
CA TYR A 478 -27.45 -1.56 9.96
C TYR A 478 -27.86 -2.89 10.58
N ARG A 479 -29.03 -2.96 11.22
CA ARG A 479 -29.57 -4.21 11.76
C ARG A 479 -29.74 -5.25 10.65
N LYS A 480 -30.28 -4.83 9.49
CA LYS A 480 -30.44 -5.71 8.35
C LYS A 480 -29.11 -6.22 7.80
N ALA A 481 -28.11 -5.36 7.67
CA ALA A 481 -26.78 -5.76 7.25
C ALA A 481 -26.13 -6.77 8.22
N TYR A 482 -26.26 -6.54 9.52
CA TYR A 482 -25.79 -7.47 10.56
C TYR A 482 -26.50 -8.83 10.48
N GLU A 483 -27.83 -8.87 10.32
CA GLU A 483 -28.61 -10.10 10.11
C GLU A 483 -28.20 -10.88 8.84
N LEU A 484 -27.71 -10.17 7.83
CA LEU A 484 -27.19 -10.78 6.59
C LEU A 484 -25.77 -11.34 6.74
N GLY A 485 -25.13 -11.17 7.90
CA GLY A 485 -23.77 -11.64 8.17
C GLY A 485 -22.68 -10.71 7.64
N ALA A 486 -22.94 -9.40 7.58
CA ALA A 486 -21.90 -8.41 7.32
C ALA A 486 -20.78 -8.51 8.37
N ASP A 487 -19.54 -8.55 7.91
CA ASP A 487 -18.37 -8.60 8.78
C ASP A 487 -17.98 -7.19 9.27
N VAL A 488 -18.32 -6.16 8.49
CA VAL A 488 -18.08 -4.75 8.80
C VAL A 488 -19.30 -3.92 8.40
N LEU A 489 -19.70 -2.98 9.25
CA LEU A 489 -20.72 -1.95 8.94
C LEU A 489 -20.02 -0.64 8.66
N GLU A 490 -20.24 -0.10 7.46
CA GLU A 490 -19.68 1.19 7.07
C GLU A 490 -20.73 2.30 7.26
N THR A 491 -20.29 3.47 7.76
CA THR A 491 -21.16 4.62 8.07
C THR A 491 -20.48 5.94 7.76
N ASP A 492 -21.28 6.96 7.43
CA ASP A 492 -20.80 8.33 7.22
C ASP A 492 -21.20 9.23 8.39
N ILE A 493 -20.25 9.94 9.01
CA ILE A 493 -20.54 10.85 10.12
C ILE A 493 -20.32 12.33 9.79
N GLN A 494 -21.17 13.17 10.38
CA GLN A 494 -21.15 14.63 10.28
C GLN A 494 -21.53 15.28 11.61
N MET A 495 -21.20 16.58 11.75
CA MET A 495 -21.53 17.39 12.92
C MET A 495 -22.74 18.29 12.66
N THR A 496 -23.68 18.31 13.61
CA THR A 496 -24.82 19.23 13.65
C THR A 496 -24.41 20.63 14.14
N LYS A 497 -25.32 21.60 14.02
CA LYS A 497 -25.10 22.99 14.46
C LYS A 497 -24.75 23.10 15.95
N ASP A 498 -25.34 22.24 16.77
CA ASP A 498 -25.18 22.22 18.24
C ASP A 498 -24.16 21.17 18.71
N GLY A 499 -23.28 20.70 17.82
CA GLY A 499 -22.10 19.91 18.20
C GLY A 499 -22.33 18.41 18.40
N HIS A 500 -23.49 17.87 18.01
CA HIS A 500 -23.73 16.43 18.06
C HIS A 500 -23.32 15.76 16.74
N ILE A 501 -22.69 14.57 16.84
CA ILE A 501 -22.36 13.76 15.67
C ILE A 501 -23.58 12.90 15.26
N VAL A 502 -23.96 13.03 14.00
CA VAL A 502 -25.04 12.29 13.35
C VAL A 502 -24.52 11.50 12.16
N ILE A 503 -25.25 10.44 11.81
CA ILE A 503 -24.92 9.58 10.69
C ILE A 503 -25.66 10.06 9.43
N MET A 504 -24.90 10.56 8.45
CA MET A 504 -25.42 11.01 7.15
C MET A 504 -24.30 11.17 6.12
N HIS A 505 -24.54 10.67 4.90
CA HIS A 505 -23.59 10.78 3.79
C HIS A 505 -23.51 12.19 3.20
N ASP A 506 -24.66 12.74 2.80
CA ASP A 506 -24.72 14.01 2.08
C ASP A 506 -24.56 15.18 3.05
N LEU A 507 -23.91 16.28 2.61
CA LEU A 507 -23.80 17.51 3.41
C LEU A 507 -25.16 18.17 3.71
N THR A 508 -26.23 17.69 3.07
CA THR A 508 -27.61 18.16 3.23
C THR A 508 -28.55 17.00 3.51
N VAL A 509 -29.62 17.24 4.26
CA VAL A 509 -30.65 16.23 4.57
C VAL A 509 -31.59 15.94 3.40
N ASN A 510 -31.47 16.68 2.30
CA ASN A 510 -32.46 16.76 1.23
C ASN A 510 -32.76 15.43 0.53
N ARG A 511 -31.73 14.64 0.21
CA ARG A 511 -31.92 13.44 -0.63
C ARG A 511 -32.60 12.32 0.15
N THR A 512 -32.15 12.05 1.37
CA THR A 512 -32.52 10.87 2.15
C THR A 512 -33.59 11.12 3.21
N THR A 513 -34.01 12.37 3.41
CA THR A 513 -35.05 12.70 4.39
C THR A 513 -36.19 13.53 3.80
N ASN A 514 -37.29 13.69 4.54
CA ASN A 514 -38.37 14.62 4.20
C ASN A 514 -38.05 16.12 4.45
N GLY A 515 -36.84 16.45 4.95
CA GLY A 515 -36.41 17.81 5.24
C GLY A 515 -35.58 18.45 4.13
N THR A 516 -35.14 19.70 4.37
CA THR A 516 -34.17 20.40 3.54
C THR A 516 -33.17 21.18 4.39
N GLY A 517 -31.97 21.41 3.86
CA GLY A 517 -30.92 22.21 4.49
C GLY A 517 -29.64 21.43 4.77
N ALA A 518 -28.57 22.15 5.08
CA ALA A 518 -27.27 21.56 5.42
C ALA A 518 -27.30 20.95 6.82
N VAL A 519 -26.66 19.79 7.02
CA VAL A 519 -26.55 19.12 8.32
C VAL A 519 -25.98 20.07 9.38
N LYS A 520 -24.88 20.76 9.04
CA LYS A 520 -24.22 21.77 9.89
C LYS A 520 -25.08 22.99 10.27
N SER A 521 -26.25 23.16 9.64
CA SER A 521 -27.18 24.28 9.92
C SER A 521 -28.36 23.88 10.81
N LEU A 522 -28.53 22.58 11.07
CA LEU A 522 -29.62 22.05 11.87
C LEU A 522 -29.08 21.56 13.22
N THR A 523 -29.86 21.78 14.28
CA THR A 523 -29.62 21.18 15.60
C THR A 523 -29.98 19.70 15.59
N LEU A 524 -29.44 18.91 16.53
CA LEU A 524 -29.83 17.51 16.69
C LEU A 524 -31.36 17.36 16.81
N LYS A 525 -31.99 18.22 17.62
CA LYS A 525 -33.46 18.21 17.80
C LYS A 525 -34.20 18.37 16.48
N GLN A 526 -33.74 19.26 15.59
CA GLN A 526 -34.36 19.47 14.28
C GLN A 526 -34.13 18.27 13.35
N ILE A 527 -32.89 17.75 13.27
CA ILE A 527 -32.57 16.60 12.42
C ILE A 527 -33.36 15.37 12.85
N ARG A 528 -33.51 15.13 14.16
CA ARG A 528 -34.25 13.98 14.71
C ARG A 528 -35.76 14.02 14.44
N GLN A 529 -36.32 15.17 14.06
CA GLN A 529 -37.73 15.24 13.65
C GLN A 529 -37.95 14.72 12.23
N LEU A 530 -36.90 14.70 11.40
CA LEU A 530 -36.97 14.26 10.02
C LEU A 530 -37.27 12.75 9.92
N ASP A 531 -37.90 12.38 8.83
CA ASP A 531 -38.13 10.99 8.43
C ASP A 531 -37.07 10.62 7.38
N ALA A 532 -36.20 9.66 7.72
CA ALA A 532 -35.11 9.16 6.91
C ALA A 532 -35.43 7.85 6.16
N GLY A 533 -36.66 7.34 6.25
CA GLY A 533 -37.05 6.05 5.66
C GLY A 533 -38.16 6.13 4.62
N SER A 534 -39.12 7.04 4.76
CA SER A 534 -40.27 7.17 3.85
C SER A 534 -39.90 7.39 2.39
N LYS A 535 -38.73 8.00 2.11
CA LYS A 535 -38.22 8.18 0.74
C LYS A 535 -37.69 6.90 0.11
N PHE A 536 -37.29 5.93 0.92
CA PHE A 536 -36.88 4.62 0.46
C PHE A 536 -38.10 3.72 0.20
N SER A 537 -38.98 3.59 1.21
CA SER A 537 -40.25 2.87 1.11
C SER A 537 -41.15 3.24 2.30
N SER A 538 -42.47 3.14 2.13
CA SER A 538 -43.45 3.36 3.20
C SER A 538 -43.29 2.41 4.40
N GLU A 539 -42.67 1.25 4.19
CA GLU A 539 -42.36 0.29 5.27
C GLU A 539 -41.42 0.88 6.34
N PHE A 540 -40.54 1.80 5.94
CA PHE A 540 -39.57 2.44 6.84
C PHE A 540 -40.03 3.83 7.29
N ALA A 541 -41.32 4.14 7.15
CA ALA A 541 -41.85 5.43 7.58
C ALA A 541 -41.59 5.66 9.08
N GLY A 542 -41.08 6.83 9.41
CA GLY A 542 -40.73 7.21 10.77
C GLY A 542 -39.29 6.88 11.20
N GLU A 543 -38.51 6.16 10.38
CA GLU A 543 -37.07 5.97 10.62
C GLU A 543 -36.37 7.32 10.82
N LYS A 544 -35.44 7.36 11.78
CA LYS A 544 -34.75 8.59 12.18
C LYS A 544 -33.34 8.62 11.65
N VAL A 545 -32.81 9.82 11.46
CA VAL A 545 -31.36 10.01 11.33
C VAL A 545 -30.71 9.58 12.64
N PRO A 546 -29.84 8.55 12.66
CA PRO A 546 -29.20 8.09 13.88
C PRO A 546 -28.14 9.07 14.36
N THR A 547 -27.94 9.12 15.67
CA THR A 547 -26.70 9.67 16.23
C THR A 547 -25.58 8.65 16.13
N PHE A 548 -24.32 9.11 16.13
CA PHE A 548 -23.19 8.20 16.15
C PHE A 548 -23.15 7.36 17.44
N ARG A 549 -23.53 7.95 18.58
CA ARG A 549 -23.63 7.23 19.87
C ARG A 549 -24.65 6.09 19.82
N GLU A 550 -25.86 6.33 19.30
CA GLU A 550 -26.89 5.29 19.13
C GLU A 550 -26.35 4.10 18.32
N PHE A 551 -25.58 4.38 17.26
CA PHE A 551 -24.97 3.35 16.43
C PHE A 551 -23.87 2.57 17.17
N LEU A 552 -22.96 3.26 17.87
CA LEU A 552 -21.92 2.60 18.66
C LEU A 552 -22.53 1.70 19.75
N GLU A 553 -23.50 2.21 20.50
CA GLU A 553 -24.15 1.45 21.58
C GLU A 553 -24.90 0.21 21.08
N GLU A 554 -25.57 0.29 19.93
CA GLU A 554 -26.27 -0.86 19.34
C GLU A 554 -25.32 -2.01 18.98
N PHE A 555 -24.11 -1.71 18.51
CA PHE A 555 -23.17 -2.73 18.01
C PHE A 555 -22.00 -3.02 18.96
N ASN A 556 -21.92 -2.36 20.11
CA ASN A 556 -20.88 -2.60 21.10
C ASN A 556 -20.87 -4.08 21.55
N GLY A 557 -19.71 -4.73 21.40
CA GLY A 557 -19.51 -6.13 21.78
C GLY A 557 -20.13 -7.17 20.85
N LYS A 558 -20.85 -6.76 19.79
CA LYS A 558 -21.28 -7.69 18.73
C LYS A 558 -20.11 -8.06 17.83
N ASP A 559 -20.16 -9.24 17.23
CA ASP A 559 -19.13 -9.71 16.28
C ASP A 559 -19.25 -9.01 14.92
N VAL A 560 -18.89 -7.73 14.90
CA VAL A 560 -18.88 -6.86 13.71
C VAL A 560 -17.95 -5.69 13.95
N VAL A 561 -17.20 -5.28 12.92
CA VAL A 561 -16.36 -4.07 12.97
C VAL A 561 -17.13 -2.87 12.42
N LEU A 562 -16.90 -1.69 12.97
CA LEU A 562 -17.53 -0.45 12.51
C LEU A 562 -16.49 0.38 11.73
N LEU A 563 -16.74 0.62 10.45
CA LEU A 563 -15.90 1.43 9.58
C LEU A 563 -16.54 2.81 9.42
N VAL A 564 -15.95 3.82 10.06
CA VAL A 564 -16.53 5.16 10.19
C VAL A 564 -15.85 6.12 9.22
N GLU A 565 -16.58 6.59 8.21
CA GLU A 565 -16.13 7.66 7.31
C GLU A 565 -16.40 9.04 7.91
N THR A 566 -15.35 9.86 8.05
CA THR A 566 -15.48 11.27 8.44
C THR A 566 -15.73 12.15 7.21
N LYS A 567 -16.91 12.78 7.11
CA LYS A 567 -17.27 13.67 5.98
C LYS A 567 -16.91 15.13 6.16
N ALA A 568 -16.61 15.52 7.40
CA ALA A 568 -16.24 16.87 7.79
C ALA A 568 -15.08 16.81 8.77
N THR A 569 -14.25 17.86 8.76
CA THR A 569 -13.17 18.05 9.73
C THR A 569 -13.68 18.72 11.00
N GLY A 570 -12.93 18.58 12.10
CA GLY A 570 -13.24 19.20 13.39
C GLY A 570 -14.18 18.38 14.28
N LEU A 571 -14.49 17.13 13.89
CA LEU A 571 -15.29 16.19 14.68
C LEU A 571 -14.46 15.05 15.28
N GLU A 572 -13.17 14.96 14.93
CA GLU A 572 -12.29 13.82 15.23
C GLU A 572 -12.12 13.63 16.73
N LYS A 573 -11.99 14.72 17.50
CA LYS A 573 -11.87 14.66 18.96
C LYS A 573 -13.11 14.04 19.61
N GLU A 574 -14.28 14.57 19.28
CA GLU A 574 -15.57 14.13 19.85
C GLU A 574 -15.89 12.68 19.43
N MET A 575 -15.54 12.30 18.20
CA MET A 575 -15.64 10.92 17.71
C MET A 575 -14.72 9.98 18.51
N VAL A 576 -13.44 10.33 18.70
CA VAL A 576 -12.47 9.52 19.45
C VAL A 576 -12.88 9.37 20.91
N ASP A 577 -13.27 10.46 21.57
CA ASP A 577 -13.70 10.45 22.96
C ASP A 577 -14.87 9.45 23.17
N MET A 578 -15.86 9.44 22.26
CA MET A 578 -16.98 8.48 22.32
C MET A 578 -16.53 7.02 22.12
N ILE A 579 -15.60 6.77 21.19
CA ILE A 579 -15.08 5.41 20.94
C ILE A 579 -14.34 4.89 22.16
N GLU A 580 -13.54 5.74 22.82
CA GLU A 580 -12.79 5.40 24.03
C GLU A 580 -13.72 5.18 25.24
N GLU A 581 -14.70 6.08 25.44
CA GLU A 581 -15.69 5.98 26.51
C GLU A 581 -16.43 4.63 26.47
N LEU A 582 -16.77 4.15 25.27
CA LEU A 582 -17.47 2.88 25.07
C LEU A 582 -16.55 1.66 24.99
N GLY A 583 -15.22 1.84 25.08
CA GLY A 583 -14.23 0.76 25.02
C GLY A 583 -14.09 0.09 23.65
N MET A 584 -14.42 0.80 22.57
CA MET A 584 -14.57 0.24 21.22
C MET A 584 -13.34 0.43 20.32
N THR A 585 -12.19 0.84 20.86
CA THR A 585 -10.95 1.14 20.12
C THR A 585 -10.50 0.00 19.19
N SER A 586 -10.72 -1.27 19.57
CA SER A 586 -10.39 -2.44 18.73
C SER A 586 -11.55 -2.91 17.84
N GLN A 587 -12.73 -2.30 17.93
CA GLN A 587 -13.92 -2.63 17.16
C GLN A 587 -14.24 -1.56 16.09
N VAL A 588 -13.71 -0.35 16.24
CA VAL A 588 -13.90 0.76 15.31
C VAL A 588 -12.64 0.99 14.47
N MET A 589 -12.85 1.19 13.18
CA MET A 589 -11.88 1.73 12.23
C MET A 589 -12.41 3.05 11.67
N VAL A 590 -11.52 3.98 11.35
CA VAL A 590 -11.87 5.29 10.78
C VAL A 590 -11.29 5.41 9.38
N GLN A 591 -12.06 6.00 8.47
CA GLN A 591 -11.60 6.34 7.14
C GLN A 591 -11.98 7.75 6.70
N SER A 592 -11.26 8.31 5.73
CA SER A 592 -11.60 9.60 5.13
C SER A 592 -10.93 9.79 3.78
N PHE A 593 -11.54 10.63 2.94
CA PHE A 593 -10.86 11.24 1.78
C PHE A 593 -9.93 12.38 2.19
N ASP A 594 -10.13 12.96 3.38
CA ASP A 594 -9.27 14.01 3.90
C ASP A 594 -8.11 13.38 4.70
N ALA A 595 -6.91 13.46 4.15
CA ALA A 595 -5.70 12.99 4.81
C ALA A 595 -5.47 13.68 6.17
N ASN A 596 -5.91 14.93 6.35
CA ASN A 596 -5.79 15.63 7.62
C ASN A 596 -6.69 15.03 8.69
N SER A 597 -7.90 14.57 8.35
CA SER A 597 -8.77 13.85 9.29
C SER A 597 -8.15 12.51 9.72
N VAL A 598 -7.55 11.77 8.78
CA VAL A 598 -6.82 10.53 9.08
C VAL A 598 -5.64 10.80 10.02
N ILE A 599 -4.83 11.82 9.73
CA ILE A 599 -3.69 12.22 10.56
C ILE A 599 -4.14 12.71 11.94
N ALA A 600 -5.18 13.53 12.02
CA ALA A 600 -5.72 14.03 13.28
C ALA A 600 -6.24 12.89 14.16
N THR A 601 -6.99 11.94 13.57
CA THR A 601 -7.46 10.74 14.27
C THR A 601 -6.28 9.92 14.81
N HIS A 602 -5.22 9.72 14.00
CA HIS A 602 -4.01 9.01 14.44
C HIS A 602 -3.33 9.69 15.63
N GLN A 603 -3.25 11.02 15.62
CA GLN A 603 -2.63 11.80 16.70
C GLN A 603 -3.43 11.74 17.99
N LEU A 604 -4.76 11.69 17.89
CA LEU A 604 -5.66 11.59 19.05
C LEU A 604 -5.64 10.19 19.66
N GLN A 605 -5.74 9.16 18.82
CA GLN A 605 -5.75 7.77 19.27
C GLN A 605 -5.09 6.85 18.23
N PRO A 606 -3.79 6.52 18.38
CA PRO A 606 -3.05 5.74 17.39
C PRO A 606 -3.46 4.26 17.34
N ALA A 607 -4.19 3.74 18.34
CA ALA A 607 -4.67 2.36 18.37
C ALA A 607 -5.91 2.09 17.49
N ILE A 608 -6.58 3.15 17.00
CA ILE A 608 -7.69 3.02 16.06
C ILE A 608 -7.13 2.66 14.68
N GLY A 609 -7.74 1.68 14.01
CA GLY A 609 -7.37 1.33 12.63
C GLY A 609 -7.81 2.41 11.64
N LEU A 610 -6.93 2.77 10.71
CA LEU A 610 -7.16 3.89 9.78
C LEU A 610 -7.18 3.43 8.32
N GLY A 611 -8.02 4.07 7.51
CA GLY A 611 -8.06 3.92 6.05
C GLY A 611 -8.10 5.27 5.33
N TYR A 612 -7.35 5.39 4.23
CA TYR A 612 -7.40 6.54 3.35
C TYR A 612 -8.20 6.22 2.10
N LEU A 613 -9.26 6.98 1.86
CA LEU A 613 -10.14 6.83 0.70
C LEU A 613 -9.59 7.60 -0.50
N TYR A 614 -9.56 6.97 -1.67
CA TYR A 614 -9.13 7.66 -2.88
C TYR A 614 -9.77 7.12 -4.16
N SER A 615 -9.72 7.94 -5.20
CA SER A 615 -9.99 7.57 -6.59
C SER A 615 -8.87 8.09 -7.46
N SER A 616 -8.44 7.30 -8.42
CA SER A 616 -7.37 7.67 -9.34
C SER A 616 -7.45 6.89 -10.66
N SER A 617 -6.80 7.40 -11.70
CA SER A 617 -6.68 6.71 -13.00
C SER A 617 -5.77 5.49 -12.91
N ILE A 618 -5.99 4.49 -13.75
CA ILE A 618 -5.11 3.31 -13.84
C ILE A 618 -4.01 3.61 -14.87
N PRO A 619 -2.71 3.45 -14.52
CA PRO A 619 -1.63 3.61 -15.49
C PRO A 619 -1.69 2.56 -16.62
N ALA A 620 -1.23 2.94 -17.80
CA ALA A 620 -1.34 2.10 -19.00
C ALA A 620 -0.33 0.94 -19.03
N THR A 621 0.90 1.14 -18.55
CA THR A 621 1.97 0.13 -18.57
C THR A 621 2.13 -0.55 -17.22
N LYS A 622 2.67 -1.77 -17.22
CA LYS A 622 2.91 -2.54 -16.00
C LYS A 622 3.90 -1.82 -15.08
N GLU A 623 4.94 -1.22 -15.64
CA GLU A 623 5.97 -0.50 -14.89
C GLU A 623 5.36 0.70 -14.15
N ALA A 624 4.58 1.53 -14.83
CA ALA A 624 3.91 2.68 -14.22
C ALA A 624 2.85 2.26 -13.18
N LYS A 625 2.18 1.12 -13.38
CA LYS A 625 1.27 0.52 -12.39
C LYS A 625 2.01 0.12 -11.10
N LEU A 626 3.22 -0.43 -11.22
CA LEU A 626 4.05 -0.82 -10.07
C LEU A 626 4.63 0.39 -9.35
N GLU A 627 5.11 1.38 -10.10
CA GLU A 627 5.54 2.68 -9.56
C GLU A 627 4.42 3.34 -8.76
N LYS A 628 3.22 3.40 -9.34
CA LYS A 628 2.05 3.94 -8.64
C LYS A 628 1.67 3.11 -7.41
N ALA A 629 1.71 1.78 -7.49
CA ALA A 629 1.43 0.93 -6.33
C ALA A 629 2.41 1.18 -5.18
N SER A 630 3.70 1.32 -5.49
CA SER A 630 4.76 1.67 -4.53
C SER A 630 4.54 3.07 -3.93
N GLN A 631 4.25 4.07 -4.77
CA GLN A 631 3.97 5.44 -4.33
C GLN A 631 2.77 5.47 -3.37
N MET A 632 1.66 4.82 -3.74
CA MET A 632 0.46 4.75 -2.92
C MET A 632 0.73 4.03 -1.59
N MET A 633 1.50 2.93 -1.62
CA MET A 633 1.93 2.23 -0.41
C MET A 633 2.70 3.16 0.53
N HIS A 634 3.71 3.89 0.02
CA HIS A 634 4.47 4.83 0.83
C HIS A 634 3.58 5.91 1.42
N TYR A 635 2.61 6.40 0.65
CA TYR A 635 1.63 7.36 1.11
C TYR A 635 0.80 6.84 2.29
N GLY A 636 0.23 5.64 2.16
CA GLY A 636 -0.51 4.98 3.23
C GLY A 636 0.35 4.72 4.48
N ASN A 637 1.60 4.28 4.29
CA ASN A 637 2.54 4.02 5.38
C ASN A 637 2.86 5.27 6.21
N MET A 638 3.00 6.43 5.58
CA MET A 638 3.23 7.69 6.30
C MET A 638 2.08 8.05 7.23
N MET A 639 0.84 7.75 6.86
CA MET A 639 -0.35 8.02 7.66
C MET A 639 -0.75 6.85 8.58
N ASN A 640 -0.01 5.73 8.52
CA ASN A 640 -0.41 4.47 9.14
C ASN A 640 -1.83 4.00 8.72
N ALA A 641 -2.20 4.25 7.47
CA ALA A 641 -3.54 3.96 6.95
C ALA A 641 -3.52 2.83 5.91
N THR A 642 -4.60 2.04 5.85
CA THR A 642 -4.91 1.21 4.69
C THR A 642 -5.30 2.09 3.51
N LEU A 643 -5.24 1.54 2.30
CA LEU A 643 -5.58 2.27 1.07
C LEU A 643 -6.90 1.73 0.53
N ASN A 644 -7.96 2.53 0.67
CA ASN A 644 -9.31 2.14 0.36
C ASN A 644 -9.76 2.81 -0.96
N ALA A 645 -9.57 2.11 -2.07
CA ALA A 645 -9.75 2.69 -3.40
C ALA A 645 -11.18 2.54 -3.91
N SER A 646 -11.59 3.47 -4.79
CA SER A 646 -12.68 3.17 -5.72
C SER A 646 -12.31 1.96 -6.58
N TYR A 647 -13.25 1.05 -6.83
CA TYR A 647 -12.99 -0.19 -7.57
C TYR A 647 -12.55 0.09 -9.01
N GLY A 648 -12.95 1.23 -9.59
CA GLY A 648 -12.48 1.70 -10.90
C GLY A 648 -11.02 2.18 -10.90
N SER A 649 -10.39 2.27 -9.74
CA SER A 649 -8.98 2.61 -9.56
C SER A 649 -8.10 1.38 -9.29
N LEU A 650 -8.70 0.19 -9.17
CA LEU A 650 -7.99 -1.05 -8.88
C LEU A 650 -7.50 -1.74 -10.14
N TYR A 651 -6.37 -2.42 -10.00
CA TYR A 651 -5.79 -3.26 -11.03
C TYR A 651 -5.06 -4.45 -10.36
N PRO A 652 -4.96 -5.62 -11.01
CA PRO A 652 -4.38 -6.82 -10.40
C PRO A 652 -2.98 -6.61 -9.82
N GLU A 653 -2.14 -5.82 -10.51
CA GLU A 653 -0.79 -5.56 -10.05
C GLU A 653 -0.78 -4.83 -8.71
N PHE A 654 -1.73 -3.91 -8.43
CA PHE A 654 -1.87 -3.23 -7.14
C PHE A 654 -2.24 -4.21 -6.03
N LEU A 655 -3.24 -5.07 -6.25
CA LEU A 655 -3.73 -6.02 -5.25
C LEU A 655 -2.63 -7.03 -4.87
N THR A 656 -1.95 -7.60 -5.86
CA THR A 656 -0.82 -8.49 -5.62
C THR A 656 0.33 -7.74 -4.93
N PHE A 657 0.63 -6.49 -5.33
CA PHE A 657 1.69 -5.69 -4.73
C PHE A 657 1.47 -5.42 -3.24
N MET A 658 0.23 -5.09 -2.85
CA MET A 658 -0.15 -4.85 -1.45
C MET A 658 -0.19 -6.16 -0.64
N ARG A 659 -0.79 -7.23 -1.18
CA ARG A 659 -0.87 -8.55 -0.51
C ARG A 659 0.51 -9.09 -0.16
N GLN A 660 1.44 -9.06 -1.13
CA GLN A 660 2.82 -9.55 -0.96
C GLN A 660 3.62 -8.76 0.10
N ARG A 661 3.07 -7.63 0.58
CA ARG A 661 3.65 -6.77 1.62
C ARG A 661 2.84 -6.75 2.91
N GLY A 662 1.86 -7.65 3.04
CA GLY A 662 1.01 -7.77 4.23
C GLY A 662 0.02 -6.62 4.39
N LEU A 663 -0.38 -5.95 3.31
CA LEU A 663 -1.33 -4.84 3.34
C LEU A 663 -2.69 -5.31 2.82
N LEU A 664 -3.70 -5.30 3.70
CA LEU A 664 -5.10 -5.53 3.35
C LEU A 664 -5.78 -4.19 3.03
N THR A 665 -6.79 -4.23 2.16
CA THR A 665 -7.49 -3.02 1.68
C THR A 665 -8.99 -3.27 1.60
N TYR A 666 -9.79 -2.24 1.91
CA TYR A 666 -11.24 -2.24 1.72
C TYR A 666 -11.62 -1.31 0.58
N ASN A 667 -12.22 -1.82 -0.49
CA ASN A 667 -12.39 -1.05 -1.72
C ASN A 667 -13.86 -0.93 -2.12
N TRP A 668 -14.25 0.20 -2.71
CA TRP A 668 -15.64 0.63 -2.80
C TRP A 668 -16.04 1.15 -4.20
N THR A 669 -17.30 1.34 -4.54
CA THR A 669 -18.44 0.55 -4.03
C THR A 669 -18.81 -0.44 -5.10
N PHE A 670 -18.82 -1.72 -4.77
CA PHE A 670 -19.24 -2.78 -5.69
C PHE A 670 -20.76 -2.87 -5.73
N ARG A 671 -21.35 -2.44 -6.86
CA ARG A 671 -22.80 -2.49 -7.14
C ARG A 671 -23.18 -3.42 -8.28
N ASN A 672 -22.23 -4.20 -8.77
CA ASN A 672 -22.41 -5.19 -9.83
C ASN A 672 -21.65 -6.47 -9.45
N GLN A 673 -22.27 -7.64 -9.66
CA GLN A 673 -21.67 -8.92 -9.27
C GLN A 673 -20.38 -9.21 -10.04
N GLU A 674 -20.30 -8.82 -11.32
CA GLU A 674 -19.13 -9.13 -12.15
C GLU A 674 -17.84 -8.41 -11.68
N PRO A 675 -17.80 -7.07 -11.49
CA PRO A 675 -16.65 -6.41 -10.86
C PRO A 675 -16.34 -6.91 -9.45
N PHE A 676 -17.35 -7.28 -8.66
CA PHE A 676 -17.16 -7.89 -7.33
C PHE A 676 -16.42 -9.22 -7.47
N ARG A 677 -16.91 -10.11 -8.33
CA ARG A 677 -16.29 -11.41 -8.62
C ARG A 677 -14.86 -11.25 -9.11
N GLN A 678 -14.60 -10.33 -10.03
CA GLN A 678 -13.24 -10.03 -10.53
C GLN A 678 -12.31 -9.51 -9.45
N TYR A 679 -12.82 -8.68 -8.53
CA TYR A 679 -12.06 -8.20 -7.38
C TYR A 679 -11.65 -9.34 -6.44
N LEU A 680 -12.60 -10.22 -6.09
CA LEU A 680 -12.29 -11.41 -5.30
C LEU A 680 -11.30 -12.32 -6.04
N ALA A 681 -11.52 -12.59 -7.32
CA ALA A 681 -10.65 -13.45 -8.15
C ALA A 681 -9.23 -12.88 -8.35
N SER A 682 -9.04 -11.57 -8.13
CA SER A 682 -7.73 -10.90 -8.13
C SER A 682 -7.10 -10.87 -6.72
N GLY A 683 -7.73 -11.53 -5.76
CA GLY A 683 -7.28 -11.65 -4.38
C GLY A 683 -7.63 -10.48 -3.47
N GLY A 684 -8.68 -9.73 -3.79
CA GLY A 684 -9.24 -8.68 -2.93
C GLY A 684 -9.87 -9.22 -1.64
N THR A 685 -9.67 -8.53 -0.52
CA THR A 685 -10.09 -9.00 0.82
C THR A 685 -11.40 -8.38 1.31
N GLY A 686 -11.66 -7.10 1.05
CA GLY A 686 -12.79 -6.39 1.64
C GLY A 686 -13.59 -5.54 0.65
N PRO A 687 -14.51 -6.13 -0.13
CA PRO A 687 -15.39 -5.35 -0.97
C PRO A 687 -16.41 -4.59 -0.12
N ILE A 688 -16.46 -3.27 -0.30
CA ILE A 688 -17.51 -2.41 0.22
C ILE A 688 -18.67 -2.42 -0.78
N THR A 689 -19.86 -2.84 -0.35
CA THR A 689 -21.00 -3.08 -1.24
C THR A 689 -22.34 -2.67 -0.63
N ASP A 690 -23.27 -2.30 -1.51
CA ASP A 690 -24.68 -2.07 -1.17
C ASP A 690 -25.49 -3.37 -1.06
N TYR A 691 -24.88 -4.52 -1.40
CA TYR A 691 -25.55 -5.80 -1.66
C TYR A 691 -24.97 -6.97 -0.85
N THR A 692 -24.93 -6.85 0.48
CA THR A 692 -24.46 -7.92 1.40
C THR A 692 -25.13 -9.27 1.13
N GLN A 693 -26.40 -9.27 0.73
CA GLN A 693 -27.19 -10.46 0.40
C GLN A 693 -26.65 -11.29 -0.78
N TRP A 694 -25.72 -10.78 -1.60
CA TRP A 694 -25.17 -11.56 -2.71
C TRP A 694 -24.25 -12.70 -2.28
N VAL A 695 -23.76 -12.67 -1.06
CA VAL A 695 -22.74 -13.62 -0.56
C VAL A 695 -23.12 -14.22 0.79
N ASN A 696 -24.31 -13.94 1.32
CA ASN A 696 -24.75 -14.38 2.64
C ASN A 696 -24.91 -15.91 2.76
N GLU A 697 -25.29 -16.58 1.67
CA GLU A 697 -25.46 -18.03 1.57
C GLU A 697 -24.23 -18.72 0.95
N ALA A 698 -23.19 -17.96 0.58
CA ALA A 698 -21.98 -18.54 0.04
C ALA A 698 -21.21 -19.31 1.13
N PRO A 699 -20.77 -20.55 0.87
CA PRO A 699 -19.96 -21.30 1.82
C PRO A 699 -18.60 -20.64 2.03
N VAL A 700 -18.18 -20.55 3.29
CA VAL A 700 -16.89 -19.96 3.70
C VAL A 700 -15.87 -21.01 4.15
N SER A 701 -16.31 -22.24 4.43
CA SER A 701 -15.41 -23.34 4.76
C SER A 701 -15.97 -24.71 4.38
N LEU A 702 -15.07 -25.69 4.27
CA LEU A 702 -15.39 -27.09 4.08
C LEU A 702 -14.78 -27.90 5.23
N GLN A 703 -15.61 -28.57 6.02
CA GLN A 703 -15.19 -29.31 7.21
C GLN A 703 -15.40 -30.81 7.01
N PRO A 704 -14.37 -31.67 7.14
CA PRO A 704 -14.56 -33.10 7.05
C PRO A 704 -15.33 -33.61 8.27
N LYS A 705 -16.26 -34.55 8.10
CA LYS A 705 -16.99 -35.12 9.26
C LYS A 705 -16.09 -35.89 10.21
N LYS A 706 -15.00 -36.46 9.69
CA LYS A 706 -13.96 -37.16 10.45
C LYS A 706 -12.60 -36.66 10.00
N LYS A 707 -11.82 -36.13 10.94
CA LYS A 707 -10.43 -35.70 10.70
C LYS A 707 -9.43 -36.86 10.73
N LYS A 708 -9.81 -37.97 11.36
CA LYS A 708 -8.98 -39.18 11.51
C LYS A 708 -9.82 -40.42 11.27
N LEU A 709 -9.30 -41.34 10.47
CA LEU A 709 -9.90 -42.65 10.22
C LEU A 709 -8.88 -43.77 10.39
N THR A 710 -9.34 -44.92 10.86
CA THR A 710 -8.56 -46.16 10.86
C THR A 710 -9.32 -47.18 10.04
N LEU A 711 -8.67 -47.74 9.02
CA LEU A 711 -9.25 -48.71 8.09
C LEU A 711 -8.47 -50.03 8.14
N LYS A 712 -9.11 -51.12 7.77
CA LYS A 712 -8.45 -52.40 7.49
C LYS A 712 -8.14 -52.51 6.00
N VAL A 713 -7.09 -53.23 5.64
CA VAL A 713 -6.85 -53.58 4.22
C VAL A 713 -8.09 -54.28 3.63
N GLY A 714 -8.55 -53.79 2.48
CA GLY A 714 -9.76 -54.21 1.78
C GLY A 714 -11.03 -53.42 2.15
N GLU A 715 -11.01 -52.62 3.22
CA GLU A 715 -12.15 -51.81 3.64
C GLU A 715 -12.39 -50.63 2.69
N THR A 716 -13.65 -50.38 2.36
CA THR A 716 -14.09 -49.22 1.57
C THR A 716 -14.94 -48.31 2.44
N VAL A 717 -14.63 -47.01 2.44
CA VAL A 717 -15.41 -45.99 3.17
C VAL A 717 -15.66 -44.77 2.29
N SER A 718 -16.82 -44.14 2.47
CA SER A 718 -17.11 -42.81 1.92
C SER A 718 -16.62 -41.73 2.87
N ILE A 719 -15.88 -40.77 2.33
CA ILE A 719 -15.52 -39.54 3.03
C ILE A 719 -16.64 -38.52 2.80
N GLU A 720 -17.15 -37.99 3.90
CA GLU A 720 -18.20 -36.97 3.92
C GLU A 720 -17.65 -35.67 4.52
N ALA A 721 -18.15 -34.55 4.02
CA ALA A 721 -17.81 -33.22 4.51
C ALA A 721 -19.06 -32.35 4.67
N MET A 722 -18.89 -31.21 5.32
CA MET A 722 -19.92 -30.20 5.54
C MET A 722 -19.42 -28.88 4.97
N MET A 723 -20.19 -28.28 4.06
CA MET A 723 -20.03 -26.86 3.74
C MET A 723 -20.64 -26.03 4.86
N VAL A 724 -19.96 -24.96 5.25
CA VAL A 724 -20.44 -24.02 6.26
C VAL A 724 -20.54 -22.64 5.61
N ASP A 725 -21.73 -22.03 5.65
CA ASP A 725 -21.94 -20.66 5.14
C ASP A 725 -21.60 -19.58 6.19
N ARG A 726 -21.77 -18.31 5.80
CA ARG A 726 -21.48 -17.17 6.68
C ARG A 726 -22.35 -17.10 7.93
N LYS A 727 -23.50 -17.76 7.92
CA LYS A 727 -24.46 -17.83 9.02
C LYS A 727 -24.29 -19.12 9.83
N GLU A 728 -23.18 -19.83 9.65
CA GLU A 728 -22.85 -21.09 10.31
C GLU A 728 -23.82 -22.23 9.99
N VAL A 729 -24.60 -22.12 8.90
CA VAL A 729 -25.47 -23.22 8.44
C VAL A 729 -24.59 -24.28 7.79
N LYS A 730 -24.75 -25.52 8.26
CA LYS A 730 -23.95 -26.67 7.82
C LYS A 730 -24.75 -27.55 6.86
N THR A 731 -24.20 -27.76 5.66
CA THR A 731 -24.80 -28.62 4.63
C THR A 731 -23.90 -29.80 4.34
N ASN A 732 -24.40 -31.03 4.54
CA ASN A 732 -23.67 -32.26 4.24
C ASN A 732 -23.48 -32.43 2.73
N ILE A 733 -22.27 -32.80 2.32
CA ILE A 733 -21.95 -33.09 0.93
C ILE A 733 -21.07 -34.34 0.79
N ALA A 734 -21.17 -34.98 -0.37
CA ALA A 734 -20.16 -35.92 -0.87
C ALA A 734 -19.05 -35.11 -1.55
N ALA A 735 -17.90 -34.99 -0.89
CA ALA A 735 -16.78 -34.20 -1.39
C ALA A 735 -15.89 -35.03 -2.31
N ASN A 736 -15.25 -34.37 -3.28
CA ASN A 736 -14.14 -34.96 -4.02
C ASN A 736 -12.92 -35.10 -3.10
N LEU A 737 -11.96 -35.96 -3.46
CA LEU A 737 -10.77 -36.21 -2.65
C LEU A 737 -9.48 -35.93 -3.42
N LEU A 738 -8.55 -35.25 -2.75
CA LEU A 738 -7.19 -35.04 -3.21
C LEU A 738 -6.22 -35.70 -2.23
N ALA A 739 -5.34 -36.56 -2.72
CA ALA A 739 -4.23 -37.08 -1.91
C ALA A 739 -3.08 -36.07 -1.93
N ILE A 740 -2.59 -35.68 -0.75
CA ILE A 740 -1.48 -34.71 -0.66
C ILE A 740 -0.11 -35.34 -0.87
N GLU A 741 -0.04 -36.67 -0.78
CA GLU A 741 1.14 -37.47 -1.08
C GLU A 741 0.79 -38.54 -2.11
N ASN A 742 1.76 -38.90 -2.97
CA ASN A 742 1.63 -40.00 -3.91
C ASN A 742 1.60 -41.33 -3.14
N GLY A 743 0.44 -41.71 -2.61
CA GLY A 743 0.25 -42.95 -1.87
C GLY A 743 -0.40 -44.03 -2.74
N THR A 744 0.24 -45.19 -2.87
CA THR A 744 -0.36 -46.42 -3.44
C THR A 744 -1.23 -47.18 -2.43
N HIS A 745 -1.45 -46.61 -1.25
CA HIS A 745 -2.15 -47.26 -0.13
C HIS A 745 -3.66 -47.34 -0.30
N VAL A 746 -4.24 -46.48 -1.15
CA VAL A 746 -5.69 -46.46 -1.40
C VAL A 746 -5.99 -46.38 -2.89
N LYS A 747 -7.16 -46.89 -3.28
CA LYS A 747 -7.83 -46.55 -4.53
C LYS A 747 -8.92 -45.53 -4.22
N MET A 748 -8.97 -44.43 -4.96
CA MET A 748 -9.99 -43.37 -4.79
C MET A 748 -10.93 -43.36 -6.00
N GLU A 749 -12.24 -43.38 -5.74
CA GLU A 749 -13.30 -43.23 -6.75
C GLU A 749 -14.34 -42.23 -6.22
N GLY A 750 -14.32 -41.00 -6.73
CA GLY A 750 -15.16 -39.92 -6.21
C GLY A 750 -14.84 -39.61 -4.74
N ASN A 751 -15.84 -39.79 -3.87
CA ASN A 751 -15.69 -39.62 -2.42
C ASN A 751 -15.38 -40.93 -1.67
N GLN A 752 -15.22 -42.05 -2.38
CA GLN A 752 -14.92 -43.34 -1.78
C GLN A 752 -13.42 -43.61 -1.81
N ILE A 753 -12.94 -44.21 -0.72
CA ILE A 753 -11.58 -44.74 -0.62
C ILE A 753 -11.65 -46.23 -0.29
N GLN A 754 -10.86 -47.03 -1.01
CA GLN A 754 -10.63 -48.44 -0.72
C GLN A 754 -9.19 -48.62 -0.25
N ALA A 755 -9.00 -49.17 0.96
CA ALA A 755 -7.69 -49.47 1.50
C ALA A 755 -7.05 -50.67 0.78
N LEU A 756 -5.88 -50.47 0.16
CA LEU A 756 -5.18 -51.51 -0.62
C LEU A 756 -4.02 -52.14 0.16
N THR A 757 -3.23 -51.33 0.86
CA THR A 757 -2.06 -51.80 1.61
C THR A 757 -1.95 -51.06 2.94
N LYS A 758 -1.28 -51.69 3.92
CA LYS A 758 -1.01 -51.06 5.22
C LYS A 758 -0.15 -49.81 5.02
N GLY A 759 -0.44 -48.77 5.78
CA GLY A 759 0.27 -47.51 5.67
C GLY A 759 -0.50 -46.35 6.29
N LYS A 760 0.02 -45.15 6.09
CA LYS A 760 -0.65 -43.90 6.43
C LYS A 760 -0.76 -43.06 5.18
N LEU A 761 -1.85 -42.33 5.07
CA LEU A 761 -2.01 -41.30 4.05
C LEU A 761 -2.79 -40.13 4.62
N THR A 762 -2.63 -38.99 3.97
CA THR A 762 -3.40 -37.78 4.27
C THR A 762 -4.15 -37.35 3.02
N LEU A 763 -5.43 -37.02 3.17
CA LEU A 763 -6.29 -36.53 2.09
C LEU A 763 -6.81 -35.14 2.42
N LEU A 764 -7.25 -34.42 1.38
CA LEU A 764 -8.08 -33.21 1.48
C LEU A 764 -9.41 -33.51 0.81
N ALA A 765 -10.51 -33.07 1.41
CA ALA A 765 -11.79 -33.04 0.74
C ALA A 765 -11.90 -31.73 -0.06
N THR A 766 -12.51 -31.78 -1.24
CA THR A 766 -12.75 -30.61 -2.08
C THR A 766 -14.17 -30.57 -2.61
N THR A 767 -14.65 -29.37 -2.90
CA THR A 767 -15.94 -29.15 -3.56
C THR A 767 -15.92 -27.85 -4.34
N SER A 768 -16.85 -27.72 -5.27
CA SER A 768 -17.08 -26.50 -6.04
C SER A 768 -18.46 -25.93 -5.71
N TYR A 769 -18.57 -24.60 -5.78
CA TYR A 769 -19.82 -23.88 -5.52
C TYR A 769 -19.91 -22.63 -6.38
N SER A 770 -21.13 -22.20 -6.68
CA SER A 770 -21.39 -20.99 -7.44
C SER A 770 -21.58 -19.79 -6.51
N MET A 771 -20.93 -18.67 -6.81
CA MET A 771 -21.13 -17.39 -6.12
C MET A 771 -20.84 -16.23 -7.09
N LEU A 772 -21.68 -15.19 -7.06
CA LEU A 772 -21.55 -14.00 -7.91
C LEU A 772 -21.49 -14.32 -9.43
N GLY A 773 -22.16 -15.39 -9.86
CA GLY A 773 -22.17 -15.83 -11.26
C GLY A 773 -20.90 -16.54 -11.74
N GLY A 774 -20.00 -16.94 -10.84
CA GLY A 774 -18.84 -17.77 -11.16
C GLY A 774 -18.69 -18.99 -10.25
N GLU A 775 -17.83 -19.91 -10.68
CA GLU A 775 -17.49 -21.13 -9.94
C GLU A 775 -16.24 -20.93 -9.08
N TRP A 776 -16.32 -21.42 -7.84
CA TRP A 776 -15.27 -21.34 -6.84
C TRP A 776 -15.04 -22.71 -6.22
N SER A 777 -13.87 -22.91 -5.61
CA SER A 777 -13.51 -24.16 -4.95
C SER A 777 -13.27 -23.94 -3.45
N LEU A 778 -13.64 -24.94 -2.64
CA LEU A 778 -13.23 -25.05 -1.23
C LEU A 778 -12.42 -26.32 -1.03
N VAL A 779 -11.50 -26.27 -0.09
CA VAL A 779 -10.65 -27.39 0.31
C VAL A 779 -10.69 -27.51 1.83
N SER A 780 -10.89 -28.73 2.32
CA SER A 780 -11.05 -29.04 3.74
C SER A 780 -9.73 -29.25 4.44
N GLU A 781 -9.74 -29.23 5.76
CA GLU A 781 -8.60 -29.68 6.56
C GLU A 781 -8.11 -31.10 6.27
N PRO A 782 -6.81 -31.38 6.49
CA PRO A 782 -6.25 -32.70 6.29
C PRO A 782 -6.98 -33.79 7.07
N ILE A 783 -7.31 -34.86 6.35
CA ILE A 783 -7.92 -36.07 6.86
C ILE A 783 -6.81 -37.12 6.96
N GLU A 784 -6.42 -37.48 8.19
CA GLU A 784 -5.41 -38.51 8.44
C GLU A 784 -6.07 -39.90 8.38
N ILE A 785 -5.50 -40.80 7.57
CA ILE A 785 -5.98 -42.18 7.45
C ILE A 785 -4.86 -43.14 7.81
N GLU A 786 -5.14 -44.04 8.75
CA GLU A 786 -4.26 -45.15 9.14
C GLU A 786 -4.86 -46.47 8.67
N ILE A 787 -4.12 -47.24 7.88
CA ILE A 787 -4.55 -48.54 7.35
C ILE A 787 -3.79 -49.66 8.06
N LYS A 788 -4.53 -50.55 8.73
CA LYS A 788 -4.01 -51.64 9.59
C LYS A 788 -4.11 -53.02 8.96
#